data_AF-A0A6G2BHF9-F1
#
_entry.id   AF-A0A6G2BHF9-F1
#
_cell.length_a   1.000
_cell.length_b   1.000
_cell.length_c   1.000
_cell.angle_alpha   90.00
_cell.angle_beta   90.00
_cell.angle_gamma   90.00
#
_symmetry.space_group_name_H-M   'P 1'
#
loop_
_entity.id
_entity.type
_entity.pdbx_description
1 polymer ?
#
loop_
_entity_poly.entity_id
_entity_poly.type
_entity_poly.pdbx_seq_one_letter_code
_entity_poly.pdbx_strand_id
1 'polypeptide(L)'
;MMTSVDGGMDPTTAAAGFDRTETAEKARRAEAERQQVITEFPLEDWPKLPLERYALGQDQVPGRVPYCRLLEFGTPHLGSIRGGGAAKHIIFRHHSGQWRISPPSLRETGPHEAWEQLRDQFVRAFEAVGNKDVDAVDGLGLLRYGPALVTKSLATYFPEEFLPVYSGTHLRGFIRLLGGTPEGGAQTWQLNRHLLHLVSRTPAFEGWSGQEVMRFLYQEFDPRPRQRTIWKIAPGERGRLWEECLAGGFICVGWDELGDLGEYGSDTELRRAMDGLWPKSSGGNSRAARNLLAFRDLEVGDTVVANRGTSEILGVGTVREAYRFDPDRAEFRHVLPVEWDTSYAQTLPRPQHGWRSTFARISPTQFDQISRARSGPASASNARPAVGEAELTEDVRQVLDALERKKQVILYGPPGTGKTRLALGAALAVAGRPEAVDAPPEERHRAVRLLLGDGDGVVRMVTFHPSYGYEDFVEGFKPGASSQGQGLTLTLTDGLFHELCTAAAEHPDRTFLLIVDEINRGDLPRIFGELITLLEPDKRGVPLKLPISKRMFSVPENIRIIGTMNTADRSISHLDAAVRRRFAFLPVEPDPEAVSGTVGPLNLASFIESLNTRVTRHLDADHRIGHAYLLRDGEPISTEEDLAAAFHHDVLPLLEDYCLGRPELLHRILGSLIDEETGSPSLMPPQDLVTALAAEFTASSSDGDG
;
A
#
# COMPACT_ATOMS: atom_id res chain seq x y z
N MET A 1 -45.92 -6.91 16.63
CA MET A 1 -45.58 -5.82 15.68
C MET A 1 -44.32 -5.14 16.18
N MET A 2 -43.17 -5.58 15.70
CA MET A 2 -41.91 -4.87 15.79
C MET A 2 -41.27 -4.99 14.41
N THR A 3 -40.81 -3.85 13.94
CA THR A 3 -40.59 -3.46 12.55
C THR A 3 -39.39 -4.14 11.90
N SER A 4 -39.65 -4.71 10.74
CA SER A 4 -38.71 -5.13 9.72
C SER A 4 -37.86 -3.96 9.22
N VAL A 5 -36.53 -4.10 9.32
CA VAL A 5 -35.56 -3.35 8.51
C VAL A 5 -34.47 -4.34 8.11
N ASP A 6 -34.64 -4.92 6.93
CA ASP A 6 -33.62 -5.18 5.90
C ASP A 6 -34.22 -6.19 4.90
N GLY A 7 -34.44 -5.73 3.66
CA GLY A 7 -35.09 -6.48 2.58
C GLY A 7 -34.21 -7.58 1.98
N GLY A 8 -33.76 -8.54 2.80
CA GLY A 8 -33.15 -9.78 2.33
C GLY A 8 -34.21 -10.85 2.05
N MET A 9 -34.05 -11.61 0.96
CA MET A 9 -34.90 -12.76 0.65
C MET A 9 -34.79 -13.81 1.76
N ASP A 10 -35.91 -14.37 2.21
CA ASP A 10 -35.93 -15.45 3.20
C ASP A 10 -35.20 -16.70 2.66
N PRO A 11 -34.28 -17.34 3.42
CA PRO A 11 -33.53 -18.52 2.98
C PRO A 11 -34.41 -19.66 2.47
N THR A 12 -35.59 -19.84 3.05
CA THR A 12 -36.55 -20.88 2.63
C THR A 12 -37.10 -20.59 1.22
N THR A 13 -37.36 -19.32 0.94
CA THR A 13 -37.83 -18.83 -0.35
C THR A 13 -36.73 -18.88 -1.41
N ALA A 14 -35.51 -18.47 -1.07
CA ALA A 14 -34.35 -18.51 -1.96
C ALA A 14 -33.98 -19.94 -2.38
N ALA A 15 -34.08 -20.91 -1.46
CA ALA A 15 -33.78 -22.31 -1.74
C ALA A 15 -34.70 -22.93 -2.79
N ALA A 16 -35.96 -22.48 -2.91
CA ALA A 16 -36.90 -22.98 -3.91
C ALA A 16 -36.54 -22.56 -5.35
N GLY A 17 -35.83 -21.45 -5.53
CA GLY A 17 -35.38 -20.94 -6.83
C GLY A 17 -33.96 -21.34 -7.21
N PHE A 18 -33.25 -22.08 -6.35
CA PHE A 18 -31.85 -22.42 -6.54
C PHE A 18 -31.65 -23.53 -7.57
N ASP A 19 -30.84 -23.27 -8.60
CA ASP A 19 -30.53 -24.29 -9.62
C ASP A 19 -29.54 -25.33 -9.08
N ARG A 20 -30.07 -26.52 -8.78
CA ARG A 20 -29.29 -27.67 -8.31
C ARG A 20 -28.55 -28.40 -9.44
N THR A 21 -28.92 -28.21 -10.70
CA THR A 21 -28.34 -28.94 -11.84
C THR A 21 -26.89 -28.55 -12.12
N GLU A 22 -26.54 -27.27 -11.98
CA GLU A 22 -25.14 -26.80 -12.04
C GLU A 22 -24.26 -27.28 -10.87
N THR A 23 -24.87 -27.84 -9.82
CA THR A 23 -24.17 -28.24 -8.59
C THR A 23 -23.66 -29.68 -8.64
N ALA A 24 -24.24 -30.51 -9.51
CA ALA A 24 -23.86 -31.91 -9.67
C ALA A 24 -22.40 -32.12 -10.11
N GLU A 25 -21.91 -31.34 -11.07
CA GLU A 25 -20.52 -31.46 -11.55
C GLU A 25 -19.51 -31.00 -10.50
N LYS A 26 -19.81 -29.94 -9.73
CA LYS A 26 -18.94 -29.49 -8.64
C LYS A 26 -18.96 -30.46 -7.46
N ALA A 27 -20.12 -31.05 -7.14
CA ALA A 27 -20.22 -32.10 -6.13
C ALA A 27 -19.41 -33.34 -6.52
N ARG A 28 -19.45 -33.75 -7.80
CA ARG A 28 -18.57 -34.81 -8.34
C ARG A 28 -17.08 -34.49 -8.18
N ARG A 29 -16.67 -33.25 -8.44
CA ARG A 29 -15.27 -32.83 -8.26
C ARG A 29 -14.86 -32.83 -6.78
N ALA A 30 -15.73 -32.34 -5.89
CA ALA A 30 -15.51 -32.39 -4.45
C ALA A 30 -15.40 -33.84 -3.93
N GLU A 31 -16.25 -34.74 -4.44
CA GLU A 31 -16.18 -36.17 -4.17
C GLU A 31 -14.84 -36.76 -4.63
N ALA A 32 -14.39 -36.44 -5.84
CA ALA A 32 -13.11 -36.90 -6.37
C ALA A 32 -11.91 -36.37 -5.55
N GLU A 33 -11.92 -35.09 -5.17
CA GLU A 33 -10.91 -34.50 -4.28
C GLU A 33 -10.87 -35.19 -2.92
N ARG A 34 -12.03 -35.47 -2.33
CA ARG A 34 -12.11 -36.22 -1.06
C ARG A 34 -11.61 -37.65 -1.21
N GLN A 35 -11.95 -38.35 -2.29
CA GLN A 35 -11.41 -39.70 -2.57
C GLN A 35 -9.91 -39.68 -2.77
N GLN A 36 -9.35 -38.62 -3.38
CA GLN A 36 -7.91 -38.45 -3.47
C GLN A 36 -7.28 -38.34 -2.07
N VAL A 37 -7.85 -37.55 -1.17
CA VAL A 37 -7.33 -37.44 0.22
C VAL A 37 -7.40 -38.80 0.93
N ILE A 38 -8.51 -39.52 0.84
CA ILE A 38 -8.67 -40.84 1.48
C ILE A 38 -7.68 -41.85 0.90
N THR A 39 -7.43 -41.82 -0.41
CA THR A 39 -6.47 -42.71 -1.08
C THR A 39 -5.04 -42.39 -0.66
N GLU A 40 -4.69 -41.11 -0.55
CA GLU A 40 -3.34 -40.69 -0.15
C GLU A 40 -3.10 -40.80 1.36
N PHE A 41 -4.15 -40.73 2.17
CA PHE A 41 -4.11 -40.74 3.63
C PHE A 41 -5.24 -41.59 4.24
N PRO A 42 -5.20 -42.92 4.13
CA PRO A 42 -6.21 -43.79 4.74
C PRO A 42 -6.25 -43.65 6.27
N LEU A 43 -7.44 -43.82 6.88
CA LEU A 43 -7.60 -43.69 8.34
C LEU A 43 -6.71 -44.65 9.13
N GLU A 44 -6.52 -45.87 8.61
CA GLU A 44 -5.67 -46.91 9.20
C GLU A 44 -4.18 -46.53 9.27
N ASP A 45 -3.74 -45.59 8.44
CA ASP A 45 -2.35 -45.14 8.37
C ASP A 45 -2.06 -43.96 9.29
N TRP A 46 -3.10 -43.25 9.77
CA TRP A 46 -2.95 -42.09 10.65
C TRP A 46 -2.13 -42.36 11.92
N PRO A 47 -2.28 -43.48 12.64
CA PRO A 47 -1.46 -43.77 13.81
C PRO A 47 0.05 -43.82 13.52
N LYS A 48 0.44 -44.05 12.26
CA LYS A 48 1.82 -44.17 11.80
C LYS A 48 2.25 -43.03 10.87
N LEU A 49 1.39 -42.03 10.63
CA LEU A 49 1.67 -40.94 9.70
C LEU A 49 2.88 -40.14 10.19
N PRO A 50 3.96 -40.01 9.39
CA PRO A 50 5.13 -39.24 9.80
C PRO A 50 4.86 -37.73 9.65
N LEU A 51 5.58 -36.93 10.44
CA LEU A 51 5.44 -35.46 10.43
C LEU A 51 5.69 -34.89 9.03
N GLU A 52 6.58 -35.51 8.27
CA GLU A 52 6.95 -35.13 6.92
C GLU A 52 5.78 -35.22 5.95
N ARG A 53 4.92 -36.21 6.16
CA ARG A 53 3.70 -36.43 5.37
C ARG A 53 2.54 -35.58 5.85
N TYR A 54 2.61 -35.00 7.04
CA TYR A 54 1.57 -34.12 7.58
C TYR A 54 1.82 -32.65 7.25
N ALA A 55 2.98 -32.11 7.66
CA ALA A 55 3.19 -30.69 7.84
C ALA A 55 3.48 -29.91 6.54
N LEU A 56 3.05 -28.64 6.55
CA LEU A 56 3.34 -27.68 5.48
C LEU A 56 4.79 -27.17 5.56
N GLY A 57 5.35 -26.72 4.42
CA GLY A 57 6.63 -26.00 4.37
C GLY A 57 7.89 -26.86 4.27
N GLN A 58 7.75 -28.10 3.82
CA GLN A 58 8.87 -28.99 3.52
C GLN A 58 9.18 -29.02 2.01
N ASP A 59 10.42 -29.39 1.70
CA ASP A 59 10.90 -29.60 0.33
C ASP A 59 10.03 -30.64 -0.37
N GLN A 60 9.52 -30.28 -1.54
CA GLN A 60 8.55 -31.10 -2.26
C GLN A 60 9.27 -32.31 -2.85
N VAL A 61 8.93 -33.51 -2.37
CA VAL A 61 9.29 -34.75 -3.06
C VAL A 61 8.32 -34.92 -4.23
N PRO A 62 8.78 -35.03 -5.49
CA PRO A 62 7.91 -35.24 -6.63
C PRO A 62 6.97 -36.43 -6.42
N GLY A 63 5.66 -36.20 -6.55
CA GLY A 63 4.62 -37.23 -6.37
C GLY A 63 4.16 -37.49 -4.94
N ARG A 64 4.61 -36.72 -3.93
CA ARG A 64 4.11 -36.83 -2.54
C ARG A 64 3.79 -35.46 -1.95
N VAL A 65 2.50 -35.14 -1.86
CA VAL A 65 2.01 -33.88 -1.28
C VAL A 65 1.76 -34.09 0.23
N PRO A 66 2.22 -33.20 1.13
CA PRO A 66 1.89 -33.27 2.55
C PRO A 66 0.40 -33.02 2.82
N TYR A 67 -0.17 -33.66 3.84
CA TYR A 67 -1.60 -33.61 4.19
C TYR A 67 -2.13 -32.19 4.31
N CYS A 68 -1.46 -31.33 5.07
CA CYS A 68 -1.81 -29.92 5.25
C CYS A 68 -1.86 -29.16 3.92
N ARG A 69 -0.92 -29.43 3.01
CA ARG A 69 -0.88 -28.80 1.68
C ARG A 69 -2.01 -29.31 0.79
N LEU A 70 -2.28 -30.61 0.81
CA LEU A 70 -3.37 -31.22 0.05
C LEU A 70 -4.72 -30.66 0.51
N LEU A 71 -4.96 -30.57 1.82
CA LEU A 71 -6.18 -29.99 2.35
C LEU A 71 -6.33 -28.48 2.11
N GLU A 72 -5.25 -27.69 2.14
CA GLU A 72 -5.35 -26.25 1.91
C GLU A 72 -5.45 -25.88 0.42
N PHE A 73 -4.61 -26.51 -0.41
CA PHE A 73 -4.44 -26.10 -1.80
C PHE A 73 -4.99 -27.11 -2.81
N GLY A 74 -4.96 -28.41 -2.49
CA GLY A 74 -5.34 -29.48 -3.41
C GLY A 74 -6.81 -29.90 -3.35
N THR A 75 -7.62 -29.32 -2.47
CA THR A 75 -9.06 -29.65 -2.35
C THR A 75 -9.96 -28.40 -2.32
N PRO A 76 -9.92 -27.55 -3.37
CA PRO A 76 -10.73 -26.33 -3.45
C PRO A 76 -12.24 -26.58 -3.56
N HIS A 77 -12.68 -27.69 -4.15
CA HIS A 77 -14.09 -28.05 -4.27
C HIS A 77 -14.65 -28.69 -3.00
N LEU A 78 -13.82 -29.26 -2.12
CA LEU A 78 -14.20 -29.75 -0.80
C LEU A 78 -14.35 -28.62 0.26
N GLY A 79 -14.45 -27.36 -0.14
CA GLY A 79 -14.54 -26.20 0.76
C GLY A 79 -13.16 -25.65 1.16
N SER A 80 -12.98 -24.33 1.04
CA SER A 80 -11.67 -23.69 1.25
C SER A 80 -11.31 -23.49 2.71
N ILE A 81 -10.04 -23.74 3.06
CA ILE A 81 -9.40 -23.28 4.31
C ILE A 81 -8.24 -22.31 4.02
N ARG A 82 -8.16 -21.75 2.80
CA ARG A 82 -7.13 -20.77 2.40
C ARG A 82 -7.35 -19.44 3.10
N GLY A 83 -6.27 -18.69 3.31
CA GLY A 83 -6.28 -17.42 4.05
C GLY A 83 -6.02 -17.62 5.55
N GLY A 84 -5.56 -16.56 6.23
CA GLY A 84 -5.00 -16.65 7.58
C GLY A 84 -3.58 -17.24 7.62
N GLY A 85 -2.89 -17.11 8.76
CA GLY A 85 -1.50 -17.54 8.91
C GLY A 85 -1.31 -19.06 8.91
N ALA A 86 -0.07 -19.50 8.67
CA ALA A 86 0.30 -20.92 8.66
C ALA A 86 0.07 -21.64 10.01
N ALA A 87 -0.11 -20.89 11.11
CA ALA A 87 -0.42 -21.40 12.45
C ALA A 87 -1.65 -22.33 12.50
N LYS A 88 -2.62 -22.19 11.60
CA LYS A 88 -3.78 -23.09 11.50
C LYS A 88 -3.42 -24.56 11.24
N HIS A 89 -2.20 -24.84 10.78
CA HIS A 89 -1.70 -26.20 10.58
C HIS A 89 -1.17 -26.86 11.86
N ILE A 90 -1.21 -26.14 12.98
CA ILE A 90 -0.78 -26.55 14.32
C ILE A 90 0.74 -26.77 14.40
N ILE A 91 1.29 -27.65 13.56
CA ILE A 91 2.72 -27.89 13.38
C ILE A 91 3.08 -27.71 11.90
N PHE A 92 4.01 -26.82 11.60
CA PHE A 92 4.47 -26.55 10.24
C PHE A 92 5.94 -26.16 10.20
N ARG A 93 6.58 -26.34 9.05
CA ARG A 93 7.95 -25.91 8.81
C ARG A 93 7.94 -24.52 8.18
N HIS A 94 8.63 -23.58 8.79
CA HIS A 94 8.77 -22.22 8.29
C HIS A 94 9.77 -22.19 7.12
N HIS A 95 9.74 -21.16 6.27
CA HIS A 95 10.67 -21.05 5.15
C HIS A 95 12.15 -20.95 5.61
N SER A 96 12.39 -20.58 6.87
CA SER A 96 13.71 -20.61 7.52
C SER A 96 14.19 -22.02 7.89
N GLY A 97 13.41 -23.06 7.59
CA GLY A 97 13.72 -24.45 7.90
C GLY A 97 13.34 -24.89 9.33
N GLN A 98 12.98 -23.96 10.21
CA GLN A 98 12.58 -24.21 11.59
C GLN A 98 11.15 -24.76 11.70
N TRP A 99 10.91 -25.61 12.70
CA TRP A 99 9.57 -26.09 13.05
C TRP A 99 8.84 -25.08 13.95
N ARG A 100 7.60 -24.78 13.60
CA ARG A 100 6.69 -23.93 14.38
C ARG A 100 5.58 -24.81 14.96
N ILE A 101 5.41 -24.74 16.26
CA ILE A 101 4.43 -25.52 17.03
C ILE A 101 3.51 -24.54 17.75
N SER A 102 2.23 -24.57 17.39
CA SER A 102 1.24 -23.60 17.87
C SER A 102 0.90 -23.81 19.36
N PRO A 103 0.60 -25.05 19.83
CA PRO A 103 0.32 -25.31 21.24
C PRO A 103 1.55 -25.00 22.12
N PRO A 104 1.47 -24.04 23.07
CA PRO A 104 2.59 -23.69 23.95
C PRO A 104 3.10 -24.88 24.76
N SER A 105 2.22 -25.77 25.19
CA SER A 105 2.56 -26.99 25.95
C SER A 105 3.45 -27.98 25.19
N LEU A 106 3.58 -27.82 23.87
CA LEU A 106 4.40 -28.69 23.00
C LEU A 106 5.59 -27.94 22.38
N ARG A 107 5.86 -26.68 22.77
CA ARG A 107 6.96 -25.91 22.15
C ARG A 107 8.34 -26.35 22.61
N GLU A 108 8.42 -26.88 23.83
CA GLU A 108 9.67 -27.39 24.42
C GLU A 108 9.91 -28.86 24.07
N THR A 109 8.92 -29.55 23.49
CA THR A 109 9.08 -30.90 22.96
C THR A 109 9.60 -30.85 21.52
N GLY A 110 10.41 -31.83 21.13
CA GLY A 110 10.91 -31.90 19.76
C GLY A 110 9.76 -32.00 18.73
N PRO A 111 9.94 -31.54 17.48
CA PRO A 111 8.85 -31.48 16.49
C PRO A 111 8.20 -32.84 16.21
N HIS A 112 8.98 -33.92 16.23
CA HIS A 112 8.46 -35.28 16.06
C HIS A 112 7.61 -35.73 17.27
N GLU A 113 8.05 -35.44 18.49
CA GLU A 113 7.30 -35.78 19.70
C GLU A 113 6.03 -34.95 19.84
N ALA A 114 6.10 -33.66 19.53
CA ALA A 114 4.93 -32.78 19.44
C ALA A 114 3.92 -33.30 18.40
N TRP A 115 4.41 -33.82 17.27
CA TRP A 115 3.58 -34.46 16.27
C TRP A 115 2.94 -35.75 16.77
N GLU A 116 3.66 -36.61 17.49
CA GLU A 116 3.08 -37.85 18.06
C GLU A 116 1.89 -37.53 18.99
N GLN A 117 2.04 -36.52 19.85
CA GLN A 117 0.96 -36.09 20.76
C GLN A 117 -0.23 -35.46 20.02
N LEU A 118 0.03 -34.65 18.99
CA LEU A 118 -1.02 -34.07 18.15
C LEU A 118 -1.75 -35.15 17.32
N ARG A 119 -0.99 -36.08 16.74
CA ARG A 119 -1.49 -37.19 15.91
C ARG A 119 -2.38 -38.12 16.72
N ASP A 120 -2.03 -38.41 17.96
CA ASP A 120 -2.89 -39.19 18.88
C ASP A 120 -4.27 -38.55 19.03
N GLN A 121 -4.33 -37.22 19.18
CA GLN A 121 -5.62 -36.53 19.27
C GLN A 121 -6.39 -36.56 17.94
N PHE A 122 -5.73 -36.45 16.78
CA PHE A 122 -6.42 -36.65 15.50
C PHE A 122 -7.02 -38.06 15.38
N VAL A 123 -6.26 -39.11 15.73
CA VAL A 123 -6.73 -40.50 15.71
C VAL A 123 -7.95 -40.68 16.62
N ARG A 124 -7.86 -40.20 17.87
CA ARG A 124 -8.99 -40.25 18.82
C ARG A 124 -10.20 -39.47 18.34
N ALA A 125 -10.00 -38.33 17.66
CA ALA A 125 -11.10 -37.58 17.05
C ALA A 125 -11.77 -38.37 15.92
N PHE A 126 -11.00 -39.04 15.06
CA PHE A 126 -11.56 -39.87 13.99
C PHE A 126 -12.32 -41.09 14.54
N GLU A 127 -11.77 -41.77 15.56
CA GLU A 127 -12.44 -42.88 16.23
C GLU A 127 -13.76 -42.44 16.88
N ALA A 128 -13.75 -41.32 17.59
CA ALA A 128 -14.93 -40.75 18.25
C ALA A 128 -16.04 -40.44 17.25
N VAL A 129 -15.73 -39.71 16.17
CA VAL A 129 -16.71 -39.37 15.12
C VAL A 129 -17.17 -40.63 14.37
N GLY A 130 -16.28 -41.58 14.10
CA GLY A 130 -16.63 -42.88 13.50
C GLY A 130 -17.63 -43.67 14.34
N ASN A 131 -17.54 -43.56 15.67
CA ASN A 131 -18.47 -44.16 16.64
C ASN A 131 -19.71 -43.29 16.92
N LYS A 132 -19.93 -42.22 16.16
CA LYS A 132 -21.04 -41.26 16.33
C LYS A 132 -21.01 -40.49 17.66
N ASP A 133 -19.85 -40.41 18.32
CA ASP A 133 -19.61 -39.61 19.51
C ASP A 133 -18.81 -38.36 19.16
N VAL A 134 -19.46 -37.41 18.49
CA VAL A 134 -18.80 -36.19 17.99
C VAL A 134 -18.39 -35.26 19.13
N ASP A 135 -19.14 -35.26 20.24
CA ASP A 135 -18.91 -34.37 21.39
C ASP A 135 -17.60 -34.71 22.12
N ALA A 136 -17.12 -35.96 22.05
CA ALA A 136 -15.83 -36.35 22.61
C ALA A 136 -14.63 -35.60 21.99
N VAL A 137 -14.78 -35.00 20.80
CA VAL A 137 -13.75 -34.15 20.19
C VAL A 137 -13.47 -32.90 21.02
N ASP A 138 -14.45 -32.40 21.79
CA ASP A 138 -14.30 -31.18 22.57
C ASP A 138 -13.28 -31.31 23.71
N GLY A 139 -13.03 -32.54 24.18
CA GLY A 139 -12.00 -32.85 25.17
C GLY A 139 -10.56 -32.82 24.63
N LEU A 140 -10.38 -32.74 23.30
CA LEU A 140 -9.08 -32.84 22.64
C LEU A 140 -8.43 -31.44 22.48
N GLY A 141 -7.77 -31.00 23.56
CA GLY A 141 -7.27 -29.63 23.70
C GLY A 141 -6.27 -29.15 22.64
N LEU A 142 -5.46 -30.03 22.04
CA LEU A 142 -4.47 -29.65 21.03
C LEU A 142 -5.11 -29.29 19.69
N LEU A 143 -6.27 -29.88 19.38
CA LEU A 143 -6.97 -29.64 18.12
C LEU A 143 -7.54 -28.22 18.02
N ARG A 144 -7.72 -27.53 19.15
CA ARG A 144 -8.23 -26.15 19.23
C ARG A 144 -7.30 -25.12 18.58
N TYR A 145 -6.03 -25.46 18.36
CA TYR A 145 -5.05 -24.58 17.70
C TYR A 145 -5.16 -24.58 16.17
N GLY A 146 -5.92 -25.49 15.58
CA GLY A 146 -6.13 -25.58 14.13
C GLY A 146 -7.58 -25.85 13.75
N PRO A 147 -8.55 -25.04 14.22
CA PRO A 147 -9.95 -25.44 14.21
C PRO A 147 -10.54 -25.61 12.80
N ALA A 148 -10.09 -24.83 11.82
CA ALA A 148 -10.50 -24.98 10.42
C ALA A 148 -9.91 -26.26 9.77
N LEU A 149 -8.62 -26.54 10.01
CA LEU A 149 -7.96 -27.75 9.50
C LEU A 149 -8.57 -29.01 10.10
N VAL A 150 -8.81 -29.01 11.41
CA VAL A 150 -9.42 -30.13 12.14
C VAL A 150 -10.83 -30.37 11.62
N THR A 151 -11.67 -29.34 11.53
CA THR A 151 -13.04 -29.49 11.03
C THR A 151 -13.07 -30.00 9.59
N LYS A 152 -12.18 -29.51 8.71
CA LYS A 152 -12.06 -30.02 7.34
C LYS A 152 -11.58 -31.47 7.29
N SER A 153 -10.65 -31.85 8.16
CA SER A 153 -10.19 -33.24 8.27
C SER A 153 -11.33 -34.16 8.68
N LEU A 154 -12.10 -33.80 9.71
CA LEU A 154 -13.26 -34.57 10.14
C LEU A 154 -14.33 -34.67 9.04
N ALA A 155 -14.64 -33.55 8.36
CA ALA A 155 -15.58 -33.53 7.25
C ALA A 155 -15.11 -34.35 6.03
N THR A 156 -13.80 -34.51 5.85
CA THR A 156 -13.21 -35.28 4.75
C THR A 156 -13.45 -36.78 4.94
N TYR A 157 -13.27 -37.30 6.16
CA TYR A 157 -13.51 -38.72 6.45
C TYR A 157 -14.97 -39.04 6.83
N PHE A 158 -15.70 -38.06 7.37
CA PHE A 158 -17.07 -38.21 7.86
C PHE A 158 -18.00 -37.13 7.27
N PRO A 159 -18.25 -37.16 5.94
CA PRO A 159 -18.99 -36.10 5.24
C PRO A 159 -20.45 -35.96 5.69
N GLU A 160 -21.04 -37.00 6.28
CA GLU A 160 -22.41 -36.95 6.82
C GLU A 160 -22.51 -36.21 8.16
N GLU A 161 -21.39 -36.04 8.86
CA GLU A 161 -21.36 -35.42 10.18
C GLU A 161 -21.02 -33.92 10.14
N PHE A 162 -20.62 -33.40 8.98
CA PHE A 162 -20.15 -32.02 8.83
C PHE A 162 -20.54 -31.42 7.48
N LEU A 163 -20.81 -30.12 7.47
CA LEU A 163 -20.93 -29.34 6.24
C LEU A 163 -19.54 -28.88 5.75
N PRO A 164 -19.32 -28.70 4.43
CA PRO A 164 -18.04 -28.22 3.89
C PRO A 164 -17.83 -26.69 4.09
N VAL A 165 -18.03 -26.22 5.33
CA VAL A 165 -17.89 -24.82 5.75
C VAL A 165 -16.96 -24.76 6.97
N TYR A 166 -15.78 -24.15 6.81
CA TYR A 166 -14.70 -24.24 7.81
C TYR A 166 -14.26 -22.91 8.43
N SER A 167 -14.87 -21.80 7.99
CA SER A 167 -14.66 -20.49 8.62
C SER A 167 -15.59 -20.33 9.81
N GLY A 168 -15.03 -20.19 11.02
CA GLY A 168 -15.83 -19.95 12.23
C GLY A 168 -16.68 -18.67 12.14
N THR A 169 -16.21 -17.65 11.44
CA THR A 169 -16.98 -16.42 11.18
C THR A 169 -18.17 -16.69 10.26
N HIS A 170 -17.97 -17.46 9.18
CA HIS A 170 -19.05 -17.77 8.24
C HIS A 170 -20.10 -18.68 8.86
N LEU A 171 -19.66 -19.70 9.61
CA LEU A 171 -20.56 -20.58 10.36
C LEU A 171 -21.47 -19.79 11.31
N ARG A 172 -20.92 -18.83 12.07
CA ARG A 172 -21.73 -17.94 12.92
C ARG A 172 -22.73 -17.11 12.13
N GLY A 173 -22.36 -16.64 10.94
CA GLY A 173 -23.26 -15.93 10.02
C GLY A 173 -24.43 -16.83 9.58
N PHE A 174 -24.13 -18.02 9.08
CA PHE A 174 -25.15 -18.96 8.62
C PHE A 174 -26.04 -19.52 9.72
N ILE A 175 -25.51 -19.71 10.94
CA ILE A 175 -26.33 -20.09 12.10
C ILE A 175 -27.38 -19.02 12.37
N ARG A 176 -26.99 -17.74 12.40
CA ARG A 176 -27.94 -16.62 12.59
C ARG A 176 -28.94 -16.52 11.45
N LEU A 177 -28.49 -16.72 10.21
CA LEU A 177 -29.33 -16.72 9.01
C LEU A 177 -30.46 -17.74 9.12
N LEU A 178 -30.16 -18.95 9.60
CA LEU A 178 -31.15 -20.02 9.79
C LEU A 178 -31.88 -19.93 11.16
N GLY A 179 -31.83 -18.78 11.83
CA GLY A 179 -32.56 -18.52 13.06
C GLY A 179 -31.96 -19.13 14.34
N GLY A 180 -30.73 -19.66 14.28
CA GLY A 180 -30.00 -20.16 15.44
C GLY A 180 -29.17 -19.08 16.14
N THR A 181 -28.74 -19.38 17.37
CA THR A 181 -27.88 -18.49 18.18
C THR A 181 -26.52 -19.16 18.38
N PRO A 182 -25.43 -18.68 17.76
CA PRO A 182 -24.13 -19.31 17.92
C PRO A 182 -23.56 -19.07 19.33
N GLU A 183 -23.05 -20.12 19.96
CA GLU A 183 -22.44 -20.04 21.29
C GLU A 183 -21.10 -19.28 21.27
N GLY A 184 -20.88 -18.47 22.31
CA GLY A 184 -19.63 -17.73 22.52
C GLY A 184 -18.48 -18.68 22.88
N GLY A 185 -17.35 -18.58 22.18
CA GLY A 185 -16.17 -19.43 22.42
C GLY A 185 -16.23 -20.83 21.80
N ALA A 186 -17.32 -21.18 21.10
CA ALA A 186 -17.44 -22.45 20.39
C ALA A 186 -16.37 -22.62 19.30
N GLN A 187 -15.83 -23.84 19.22
CA GLN A 187 -14.88 -24.28 18.21
C GLN A 187 -15.56 -24.45 16.84
N THR A 188 -14.75 -24.48 15.78
CA THR A 188 -15.28 -24.52 14.40
C THR A 188 -16.12 -25.78 14.13
N TRP A 189 -15.72 -26.94 14.67
CA TRP A 189 -16.49 -28.18 14.51
C TRP A 189 -17.82 -28.13 15.27
N GLN A 190 -17.87 -27.52 16.46
CA GLN A 190 -19.11 -27.32 17.22
C GLN A 190 -20.09 -26.40 16.46
N LEU A 191 -19.59 -25.29 15.91
CA LEU A 191 -20.40 -24.38 15.08
C LEU A 191 -20.88 -25.07 13.80
N ASN A 192 -20.05 -25.90 13.17
CA ASN A 192 -20.41 -26.65 11.98
C ASN A 192 -21.55 -27.64 12.27
N ARG A 193 -21.46 -28.36 13.41
CA ARG A 193 -22.53 -29.24 13.91
C ARG A 193 -23.84 -28.52 14.19
N HIS A 194 -23.77 -27.35 14.82
CA HIS A 194 -24.95 -26.53 15.05
C HIS A 194 -25.59 -26.13 13.71
N LEU A 195 -24.79 -25.68 12.74
CA LEU A 195 -25.31 -25.34 11.42
C LEU A 195 -25.96 -26.55 10.72
N LEU A 196 -25.32 -27.72 10.77
CA LEU A 196 -25.87 -28.96 10.21
C LEU A 196 -27.20 -29.34 10.86
N HIS A 197 -27.33 -29.18 12.18
CA HIS A 197 -28.59 -29.40 12.90
C HIS A 197 -29.71 -28.44 12.45
N LEU A 198 -29.39 -27.17 12.18
CA LEU A 198 -30.38 -26.23 11.66
C LEU A 198 -30.79 -26.56 10.23
N VAL A 199 -29.83 -26.93 9.39
CA VAL A 199 -30.06 -27.35 8.00
C VAL A 199 -30.97 -28.58 7.95
N SER A 200 -30.70 -29.61 8.75
CA SER A 200 -31.51 -30.84 8.76
C SER A 200 -32.94 -30.65 9.27
N ARG A 201 -33.21 -29.57 10.00
CA ARG A 201 -34.54 -29.20 10.49
C ARG A 201 -35.26 -28.19 9.60
N THR A 202 -34.62 -27.75 8.52
CA THR A 202 -35.18 -26.79 7.57
C THR A 202 -35.74 -27.55 6.37
N PRO A 203 -37.07 -27.61 6.16
CA PRO A 203 -37.68 -28.41 5.10
C PRO A 203 -37.17 -28.07 3.68
N ALA A 204 -36.74 -26.83 3.44
CA ALA A 204 -36.23 -26.41 2.15
C ALA A 204 -34.92 -27.12 1.72
N PHE A 205 -34.15 -27.67 2.66
CA PHE A 205 -32.93 -28.42 2.39
C PHE A 205 -33.14 -29.95 2.39
N GLU A 206 -34.39 -30.42 2.41
CA GLU A 206 -34.67 -31.86 2.39
C GLU A 206 -34.10 -32.50 1.11
N GLY A 207 -33.26 -33.53 1.29
CA GLY A 207 -32.59 -34.22 0.19
C GLY A 207 -31.45 -33.43 -0.47
N TRP A 208 -30.95 -32.37 0.17
CA TRP A 208 -29.75 -31.66 -0.28
C TRP A 208 -28.50 -32.29 0.33
N SER A 209 -27.48 -32.49 -0.49
CA SER A 209 -26.13 -32.83 -0.02
C SER A 209 -25.47 -31.64 0.69
N GLY A 210 -24.50 -31.92 1.55
CA GLY A 210 -23.72 -30.86 2.21
C GLY A 210 -23.03 -29.90 1.22
N GLN A 211 -22.68 -30.39 0.03
CA GLN A 211 -22.12 -29.58 -1.06
C GLN A 211 -23.14 -28.60 -1.65
N GLU A 212 -24.37 -29.05 -1.88
CA GLU A 212 -25.47 -28.19 -2.34
C GLU A 212 -25.79 -27.12 -1.29
N VAL A 213 -25.87 -27.51 -0.02
CA VAL A 213 -26.12 -26.57 1.09
C VAL A 213 -25.01 -25.53 1.18
N MET A 214 -23.74 -25.94 1.23
CA MET A 214 -22.61 -25.01 1.25
C MET A 214 -22.69 -24.03 0.08
N ARG A 215 -22.90 -24.53 -1.14
CA ARG A 215 -22.87 -23.71 -2.33
C ARG A 215 -24.01 -22.68 -2.33
N PHE A 216 -25.22 -23.10 -2.00
CA PHE A 216 -26.35 -22.19 -1.84
C PHE A 216 -26.08 -21.12 -0.79
N LEU A 217 -25.60 -21.52 0.39
CA LEU A 217 -25.30 -20.58 1.46
C LEU A 217 -24.27 -19.52 1.02
N TYR A 218 -23.23 -19.90 0.28
CA TYR A 218 -22.25 -18.95 -0.24
C TYR A 218 -22.71 -18.16 -1.48
N GLN A 219 -23.59 -18.70 -2.33
CA GLN A 219 -24.08 -17.98 -3.52
C GLN A 219 -25.15 -16.95 -3.15
N GLU A 220 -26.08 -17.32 -2.28
CA GLU A 220 -27.22 -16.48 -1.92
C GLU A 220 -26.92 -15.60 -0.71
N PHE A 221 -26.17 -16.11 0.27
CA PHE A 221 -26.05 -15.51 1.59
C PHE A 221 -24.61 -15.39 2.10
N ASP A 222 -23.65 -15.21 1.19
CA ASP A 222 -22.24 -15.08 1.55
C ASP A 222 -22.06 -14.13 2.75
N PRO A 223 -21.55 -14.62 3.90
CA PRO A 223 -21.40 -13.83 5.11
C PRO A 223 -20.13 -12.97 5.05
N ARG A 224 -19.29 -13.16 4.03
CA ARG A 224 -18.37 -12.12 3.61
C ARG A 224 -19.26 -10.96 3.19
N PRO A 225 -19.08 -9.74 3.72
CA PRO A 225 -19.84 -8.59 3.20
C PRO A 225 -19.75 -8.67 1.68
N ARG A 226 -20.91 -8.72 0.99
CA ARG A 226 -21.00 -8.82 -0.47
C ARG A 226 -20.37 -7.54 -1.02
N GLN A 227 -19.04 -7.50 -1.03
CA GLN A 227 -18.25 -6.44 -1.61
C GLN A 227 -18.38 -6.68 -3.10
N ARG A 228 -19.49 -6.22 -3.67
CA ARG A 228 -19.61 -6.03 -5.12
C ARG A 228 -18.33 -5.36 -5.56
N THR A 229 -17.65 -5.96 -6.52
CA THR A 229 -16.27 -5.55 -6.77
C THR A 229 -16.32 -4.19 -7.45
N ILE A 230 -15.83 -3.16 -6.77
CA ILE A 230 -15.81 -1.81 -7.31
C ILE A 230 -14.53 -1.65 -8.09
N TRP A 231 -14.65 -1.51 -9.40
CA TRP A 231 -13.49 -1.34 -10.28
C TRP A 231 -13.42 0.06 -10.82
N LYS A 232 -12.27 0.68 -10.68
CA LYS A 232 -11.90 1.82 -11.51
C LYS A 232 -11.48 1.31 -12.88
N ILE A 233 -12.08 1.84 -13.94
CA ILE A 233 -11.74 1.53 -15.33
C ILE A 233 -11.59 2.84 -16.12
N ALA A 234 -10.43 3.05 -16.74
CA ALA A 234 -10.19 4.22 -17.58
C ALA A 234 -10.80 4.03 -18.99
N PRO A 235 -11.72 4.91 -19.45
CA PRO A 235 -12.29 4.86 -20.80
C PRO A 235 -11.28 5.39 -21.84
N GLY A 236 -10.30 4.55 -22.17
CA GLY A 236 -9.18 4.92 -23.03
C GLY A 236 -8.17 5.85 -22.35
N GLU A 237 -7.08 6.11 -23.06
CA GLU A 237 -6.00 6.99 -22.59
C GLU A 237 -6.54 8.39 -22.25
N ARG A 238 -6.23 8.88 -21.05
CA ARG A 238 -6.74 10.15 -20.51
C ARG A 238 -8.27 10.28 -20.56
N GLY A 239 -9.00 9.16 -20.55
CA GLY A 239 -10.46 9.14 -20.61
C GLY A 239 -11.03 9.65 -21.95
N ARG A 240 -10.27 9.56 -23.06
CA ARG A 240 -10.66 10.09 -24.37
C ARG A 240 -11.95 9.46 -24.93
N LEU A 241 -12.29 8.24 -24.51
CA LEU A 241 -13.50 7.54 -24.95
C LEU A 241 -14.70 7.80 -24.03
N TRP A 242 -14.59 8.70 -23.05
CA TRP A 242 -15.68 8.94 -22.08
C TRP A 242 -17.00 9.34 -22.73
N GLU A 243 -16.99 10.29 -23.68
CA GLU A 243 -18.22 10.75 -24.34
C GLU A 243 -18.91 9.61 -25.09
N GLU A 244 -18.14 8.72 -25.70
CA GLU A 244 -18.65 7.53 -26.39
C GLU A 244 -19.20 6.50 -25.41
N CYS A 245 -18.44 6.19 -24.35
CA CYS A 245 -18.86 5.28 -23.28
C CYS A 245 -20.14 5.76 -22.58
N LEU A 246 -20.27 7.08 -22.36
CA LEU A 246 -21.44 7.70 -21.74
C LEU A 246 -22.65 7.63 -22.67
N ALA A 247 -22.51 8.03 -23.93
CA ALA A 247 -23.60 8.02 -24.89
C ALA A 247 -24.05 6.60 -25.28
N GLY A 248 -23.11 5.66 -25.36
CA GLY A 248 -23.34 4.27 -25.73
C GLY A 248 -23.76 3.36 -24.57
N GLY A 249 -23.68 3.82 -23.32
CA GLY A 249 -24.03 3.02 -22.14
C GLY A 249 -23.11 1.82 -21.94
N PHE A 250 -21.80 2.02 -22.09
CA PHE A 250 -20.81 0.97 -21.88
C PHE A 250 -19.49 1.52 -21.34
N ILE A 251 -18.59 0.62 -20.94
CA ILE A 251 -17.16 0.88 -20.71
C ILE A 251 -16.37 -0.07 -21.60
N CYS A 252 -15.22 0.36 -22.10
CA CYS A 252 -14.38 -0.45 -22.98
C CYS A 252 -12.90 -0.39 -22.61
N VAL A 253 -12.17 -1.43 -23.00
CA VAL A 253 -10.71 -1.55 -22.77
C VAL A 253 -10.01 -2.02 -24.05
N GLY A 254 -8.72 -1.70 -24.18
CA GLY A 254 -7.89 -2.10 -25.33
C GLY A 254 -7.46 -3.57 -25.25
N TRP A 255 -6.34 -3.93 -25.89
CA TRP A 255 -5.85 -5.30 -26.08
C TRP A 255 -6.56 -6.10 -27.19
N ASP A 256 -6.99 -5.41 -28.24
CA ASP A 256 -7.74 -5.97 -29.36
C ASP A 256 -7.00 -7.12 -30.09
N GLU A 257 -5.66 -7.13 -30.04
CA GLU A 257 -4.82 -8.19 -30.62
C GLU A 257 -4.99 -9.55 -29.93
N LEU A 258 -5.58 -9.59 -28.72
CA LEU A 258 -5.91 -10.84 -28.02
C LEU A 258 -7.18 -11.49 -28.54
N GLY A 259 -7.98 -10.84 -29.39
CA GLY A 259 -9.29 -11.36 -29.78
C GLY A 259 -10.25 -11.47 -28.60
N ASP A 260 -11.25 -12.34 -28.64
CA ASP A 260 -12.26 -12.40 -27.58
C ASP A 260 -11.71 -13.00 -26.28
N LEU A 261 -11.77 -12.25 -25.17
CA LEU A 261 -11.41 -12.73 -23.82
C LEU A 261 -12.24 -13.95 -23.37
N GLY A 262 -13.40 -14.18 -23.97
CA GLY A 262 -14.23 -15.37 -23.75
C GLY A 262 -13.55 -16.69 -24.14
N GLU A 263 -12.54 -16.65 -25.02
CA GLU A 263 -11.84 -17.85 -25.49
C GLU A 263 -10.82 -18.39 -24.48
N TYR A 264 -10.47 -17.63 -23.44
CA TYR A 264 -9.43 -17.99 -22.47
C TYR A 264 -10.02 -18.54 -21.17
N GLY A 265 -9.64 -19.76 -20.78
CA GLY A 265 -10.16 -20.40 -19.57
C GLY A 265 -9.43 -19.99 -18.28
N SER A 266 -8.25 -19.37 -18.36
CA SER A 266 -7.44 -19.00 -17.19
C SER A 266 -6.48 -17.84 -17.42
N ASP A 267 -6.04 -17.19 -16.34
CA ASP A 267 -5.07 -16.09 -16.37
C ASP A 267 -3.70 -16.54 -16.90
N THR A 268 -3.37 -17.81 -16.68
CA THR A 268 -2.14 -18.45 -17.18
C THR A 268 -2.19 -18.63 -18.69
N GLU A 269 -3.35 -18.99 -19.23
CA GLU A 269 -3.56 -19.13 -20.68
C GLU A 269 -3.53 -17.78 -21.38
N LEU A 270 -4.25 -16.79 -20.85
CA LEU A 270 -4.23 -15.42 -21.36
C LEU A 270 -2.83 -14.82 -21.28
N ARG A 271 -2.11 -15.02 -20.16
CA ARG A 271 -0.72 -14.59 -20.03
C ARG A 271 0.17 -15.18 -21.11
N ARG A 272 0.03 -16.48 -21.44
CA ARG A 272 0.84 -17.11 -22.50
C ARG A 272 0.57 -16.48 -23.87
N ALA A 273 -0.68 -16.15 -24.17
CA ALA A 273 -1.05 -15.43 -25.38
C ALA A 273 -0.40 -14.02 -25.40
N MET A 274 -0.47 -13.29 -24.28
CA MET A 274 0.19 -11.98 -24.14
C MET A 274 1.72 -12.06 -24.27
N ASP A 275 2.36 -13.05 -23.65
CA ASP A 275 3.81 -13.28 -23.73
C ASP A 275 4.25 -13.60 -25.17
N GLY A 276 3.39 -14.26 -25.97
CA GLY A 276 3.63 -14.53 -27.39
C GLY A 276 3.55 -13.30 -28.29
N LEU A 277 2.63 -12.37 -28.01
CA LEU A 277 2.49 -11.12 -28.75
C LEU A 277 3.53 -10.07 -28.34
N TRP A 278 3.91 -10.03 -27.05
CA TRP A 278 4.83 -9.03 -26.48
C TRP A 278 5.95 -9.64 -25.61
N PRO A 279 7.01 -10.21 -26.23
CA PRO A 279 8.00 -11.07 -25.55
C PRO A 279 8.98 -10.38 -24.57
N LYS A 280 9.00 -9.04 -24.47
CA LYS A 280 9.98 -8.28 -23.66
C LYS A 280 9.45 -7.76 -22.31
N SER A 281 8.32 -8.25 -21.85
CA SER A 281 7.64 -7.77 -20.63
C SER A 281 7.79 -8.75 -19.47
N SER A 282 9.02 -8.91 -18.96
CA SER A 282 9.29 -9.75 -17.78
C SER A 282 8.55 -9.22 -16.54
N GLY A 283 7.40 -9.83 -16.22
CA GLY A 283 6.62 -9.63 -14.99
C GLY A 283 5.30 -8.87 -15.15
N GLY A 284 5.16 -7.99 -16.15
CA GLY A 284 3.98 -7.15 -16.35
C GLY A 284 2.71 -7.90 -16.79
N ASN A 285 2.87 -8.91 -17.65
CA ASN A 285 1.73 -9.63 -18.26
C ASN A 285 0.91 -10.45 -17.26
N SER A 286 1.50 -10.85 -16.13
CA SER A 286 0.78 -11.62 -15.09
C SER A 286 -0.26 -10.77 -14.35
N ARG A 287 -0.03 -9.46 -14.22
CA ARG A 287 -1.01 -8.55 -13.59
C ARG A 287 -2.08 -8.14 -14.60
N ALA A 288 -1.67 -7.84 -15.84
CA ALA A 288 -2.59 -7.47 -16.90
C ALA A 288 -3.58 -8.60 -17.25
N ALA A 289 -3.11 -9.84 -17.40
CA ALA A 289 -3.97 -11.00 -17.68
C ALA A 289 -5.04 -11.21 -16.58
N ARG A 290 -4.66 -11.11 -15.31
CA ARG A 290 -5.61 -11.21 -14.19
C ARG A 290 -6.66 -10.10 -14.20
N ASN A 291 -6.27 -8.87 -14.53
CA ASN A 291 -7.19 -7.74 -14.58
C ASN A 291 -8.15 -7.84 -15.78
N LEU A 292 -7.67 -8.29 -16.95
CA LEU A 292 -8.50 -8.48 -18.13
C LEU A 292 -9.55 -9.58 -17.94
N LEU A 293 -9.18 -10.69 -17.29
CA LEU A 293 -10.17 -11.71 -16.93
C LEU A 293 -11.14 -11.21 -15.85
N ALA A 294 -10.65 -10.45 -14.87
CA ALA A 294 -11.53 -9.85 -13.87
C ALA A 294 -12.54 -8.87 -14.49
N PHE A 295 -12.17 -8.16 -15.56
CA PHE A 295 -13.07 -7.30 -16.34
C PHE A 295 -14.12 -8.12 -17.10
N ARG A 296 -13.70 -9.19 -17.77
CA ARG A 296 -14.60 -10.13 -18.47
C ARG A 296 -15.61 -10.76 -17.52
N ASP A 297 -15.18 -11.07 -16.30
CA ASP A 297 -15.97 -11.77 -15.28
C ASP A 297 -16.87 -10.84 -14.44
N LEU A 298 -16.97 -9.54 -14.78
CA LEU A 298 -17.90 -8.62 -14.10
C LEU A 298 -19.36 -9.01 -14.37
N GLU A 299 -20.16 -9.07 -13.30
CA GLU A 299 -21.55 -9.52 -13.35
C GLU A 299 -22.54 -8.34 -13.31
N VAL A 300 -23.78 -8.61 -13.74
CA VAL A 300 -24.87 -7.63 -13.66
C VAL A 300 -25.05 -7.14 -12.21
N GLY A 301 -24.98 -5.82 -12.01
CA GLY A 301 -25.07 -5.19 -10.70
C GLY A 301 -23.73 -4.85 -10.03
N ASP A 302 -22.59 -5.25 -10.60
CA ASP A 302 -21.26 -4.76 -10.19
C ASP A 302 -21.08 -3.29 -10.54
N THR A 303 -20.11 -2.64 -9.89
CA THR A 303 -19.91 -1.19 -9.97
C THR A 303 -18.58 -0.85 -10.65
N VAL A 304 -18.65 0.02 -11.65
CA VAL A 304 -17.48 0.56 -12.35
C VAL A 304 -17.38 2.06 -12.07
N VAL A 305 -16.18 2.56 -11.81
CA VAL A 305 -15.89 3.99 -11.68
C VAL A 305 -15.06 4.41 -12.88
N ALA A 306 -15.64 5.24 -13.74
CA ALA A 306 -14.91 5.85 -14.84
C ALA A 306 -14.11 7.04 -14.33
N ASN A 307 -12.86 7.15 -14.79
CA ASN A 307 -11.96 8.20 -14.34
C ASN A 307 -11.24 8.88 -15.51
N ARG A 308 -10.78 10.10 -15.26
CA ARG A 308 -9.79 10.81 -16.08
C ARG A 308 -8.57 11.12 -15.22
N GLY A 309 -7.39 10.75 -15.72
CA GLY A 309 -6.15 10.87 -14.93
C GLY A 309 -6.23 10.11 -13.60
N THR A 310 -5.64 10.64 -12.54
CA THR A 310 -5.61 9.99 -11.22
C THR A 310 -6.54 10.63 -10.19
N SER A 311 -7.17 11.75 -10.51
CA SER A 311 -7.94 12.57 -9.56
C SER A 311 -9.37 12.90 -10.00
N GLU A 312 -9.77 12.61 -11.25
CA GLU A 312 -11.11 12.95 -11.74
C GLU A 312 -11.96 11.68 -11.89
N ILE A 313 -13.12 11.67 -11.25
CA ILE A 313 -14.18 10.71 -11.48
C ILE A 313 -15.14 11.31 -12.49
N LEU A 314 -15.38 10.59 -13.57
CA LEU A 314 -16.27 11.01 -14.66
C LEU A 314 -17.70 10.54 -14.44
N GLY A 315 -17.86 9.39 -13.79
CA GLY A 315 -19.16 8.81 -13.46
C GLY A 315 -19.01 7.44 -12.83
N VAL A 316 -20.08 6.98 -12.19
CA VAL A 316 -20.16 5.63 -11.62
C VAL A 316 -21.19 4.85 -12.42
N GLY A 317 -20.81 3.68 -12.91
CA GLY A 317 -21.63 2.82 -13.73
C GLY A 317 -22.05 1.56 -12.99
N THR A 318 -23.30 1.14 -13.17
CA THR A 318 -23.78 -0.19 -12.76
C THR A 318 -23.81 -1.12 -13.97
N VAL A 319 -23.12 -2.26 -13.90
CA VAL A 319 -23.07 -3.25 -15.00
C VAL A 319 -24.47 -3.80 -15.28
N ARG A 320 -24.88 -3.80 -16.55
CA ARG A 320 -26.23 -4.20 -16.98
C ARG A 320 -26.30 -5.53 -17.70
N GLU A 321 -25.22 -5.89 -18.39
CA GLU A 321 -25.10 -7.13 -19.15
C GLU A 321 -23.68 -7.68 -19.00
N ALA A 322 -23.49 -8.95 -19.36
CA ALA A 322 -22.17 -9.56 -19.39
C ALA A 322 -21.26 -8.90 -20.44
N TYR A 323 -19.95 -9.07 -20.24
CA TYR A 323 -18.93 -8.69 -21.21
C TYR A 323 -19.22 -9.25 -22.61
N ARG A 324 -18.86 -8.49 -23.65
CA ARG A 324 -18.84 -8.93 -25.04
C ARG A 324 -17.64 -8.39 -25.81
N PHE A 325 -17.19 -9.14 -26.81
CA PHE A 325 -16.25 -8.67 -27.82
C PHE A 325 -17.00 -8.11 -29.03
N ASP A 326 -16.69 -6.87 -29.41
CA ASP A 326 -17.32 -6.16 -30.51
C ASP A 326 -16.34 -5.99 -31.68
N PRO A 327 -16.39 -6.87 -32.70
CA PRO A 327 -15.44 -6.86 -33.81
C PRO A 327 -15.63 -5.69 -34.77
N ASP A 328 -16.79 -5.01 -34.72
CA ASP A 328 -17.11 -3.90 -35.63
C ASP A 328 -16.47 -2.58 -35.19
N ARG A 329 -15.92 -2.51 -33.95
CA ARG A 329 -15.18 -1.36 -33.44
C ARG A 329 -13.77 -1.29 -34.02
N ALA A 330 -13.33 -0.08 -34.37
CA ALA A 330 -11.97 0.13 -34.88
C ALA A 330 -10.88 -0.20 -33.83
N GLU A 331 -11.10 0.22 -32.59
CA GLU A 331 -10.23 0.00 -31.42
C GLU A 331 -11.09 -0.17 -30.14
N PHE A 332 -10.51 -0.73 -29.08
CA PHE A 332 -11.16 -0.97 -27.78
C PHE A 332 -12.42 -1.85 -27.94
N ARG A 333 -12.22 -3.04 -28.50
CA ARG A 333 -13.26 -4.01 -28.88
C ARG A 333 -13.83 -4.78 -27.70
N HIS A 334 -13.21 -4.70 -26.53
CA HIS A 334 -13.68 -5.32 -25.30
C HIS A 334 -14.68 -4.41 -24.60
N VAL A 335 -15.96 -4.77 -24.63
CA VAL A 335 -17.06 -3.90 -24.19
C VAL A 335 -17.82 -4.54 -23.03
N LEU A 336 -18.12 -3.73 -22.02
CA LEU A 336 -19.00 -4.09 -20.91
C LEU A 336 -20.14 -3.07 -20.81
N PRO A 337 -21.40 -3.47 -21.02
CA PRO A 337 -22.55 -2.57 -20.91
C PRO A 337 -22.78 -2.07 -19.48
N VAL A 338 -22.93 -0.76 -19.32
CA VAL A 338 -23.02 -0.08 -18.01
C VAL A 338 -24.03 1.04 -18.06
N GLU A 339 -24.84 1.17 -17.01
CA GLU A 339 -25.69 2.36 -16.81
C GLU A 339 -24.96 3.38 -15.93
N TRP A 340 -24.65 4.54 -16.52
CA TRP A 340 -23.88 5.60 -15.87
C TRP A 340 -24.74 6.54 -15.02
N ASP A 341 -24.24 6.84 -13.83
CA ASP A 341 -24.67 7.93 -12.97
C ASP A 341 -23.55 8.97 -12.88
N THR A 342 -23.74 10.09 -13.58
CA THR A 342 -22.81 11.22 -13.60
C THR A 342 -22.96 12.15 -12.40
N SER A 343 -23.92 11.91 -11.50
CA SER A 343 -24.01 12.68 -10.25
C SER A 343 -22.82 12.44 -9.31
N TYR A 344 -22.05 11.39 -9.57
CA TYR A 344 -20.79 11.07 -8.91
C TYR A 344 -19.57 11.79 -9.52
N ALA A 345 -19.74 12.49 -10.65
CA ALA A 345 -18.65 13.19 -11.30
C ALA A 345 -18.06 14.27 -10.38
N GLN A 346 -16.77 14.14 -10.08
CA GLN A 346 -16.09 15.00 -9.13
C GLN A 346 -14.58 14.94 -9.33
N THR A 347 -13.90 16.01 -8.95
CA THR A 347 -12.46 15.99 -8.75
C THR A 347 -12.17 15.63 -7.30
N LEU A 348 -11.47 14.53 -7.09
CA LEU A 348 -11.01 14.10 -5.78
C LEU A 348 -9.95 15.08 -5.26
N PRO A 349 -9.97 15.39 -3.96
CA PRO A 349 -9.06 16.38 -3.35
C PRO A 349 -7.59 15.94 -3.35
N ARG A 350 -7.31 14.66 -3.61
CA ARG A 350 -5.97 14.10 -3.79
C ARG A 350 -5.98 13.09 -4.93
N PRO A 351 -4.95 13.07 -5.80
CA PRO A 351 -4.77 12.01 -6.78
C PRO A 351 -4.68 10.64 -6.12
N GLN A 352 -5.35 9.67 -6.71
CA GLN A 352 -5.28 8.28 -6.31
C GLN A 352 -4.08 7.65 -7.04
N HIS A 353 -2.94 7.51 -6.36
CA HIS A 353 -1.69 7.01 -6.98
C HIS A 353 -1.84 5.64 -7.66
N GLY A 354 -2.72 4.77 -7.14
CA GLY A 354 -3.08 3.49 -7.74
C GLY A 354 -3.90 3.57 -9.05
N TRP A 355 -4.38 4.75 -9.46
CA TRP A 355 -5.23 4.93 -10.64
C TRP A 355 -4.47 5.20 -11.95
N ARG A 356 -3.13 5.14 -11.91
CA ARG A 356 -2.26 5.29 -13.10
C ARG A 356 -2.49 4.19 -14.15
N SER A 357 -2.90 3.00 -13.73
CA SER A 357 -3.19 1.88 -14.64
C SER A 357 -4.66 1.85 -15.06
N THR A 358 -4.97 1.18 -16.18
CA THR A 358 -6.35 1.07 -16.71
C THR A 358 -7.33 0.56 -15.67
N PHE A 359 -6.91 -0.43 -14.87
CA PHE A 359 -7.72 -1.08 -13.84
C PHE A 359 -7.18 -0.79 -12.44
N ALA A 360 -8.04 -0.42 -11.51
CA ALA A 360 -7.71 -0.44 -10.08
C ALA A 360 -8.90 -0.94 -9.26
N ARG A 361 -8.64 -1.76 -8.25
CA ARG A 361 -9.69 -2.12 -7.29
C ARG A 361 -9.92 -0.94 -6.35
N ILE A 362 -11.19 -0.60 -6.14
CA ILE A 362 -11.61 0.39 -5.16
C ILE A 362 -12.14 -0.37 -3.95
N SER A 363 -11.63 -0.05 -2.76
CA SER A 363 -12.19 -0.62 -1.52
C SER A 363 -13.57 -0.01 -1.24
N PRO A 364 -14.48 -0.72 -0.55
CA PRO A 364 -15.76 -0.13 -0.15
C PRO A 364 -15.61 1.15 0.67
N THR A 365 -14.58 1.23 1.51
CA THR A 365 -14.26 2.43 2.29
C THR A 365 -13.88 3.63 1.41
N GLN A 366 -13.12 3.40 0.34
CA GLN A 366 -12.76 4.43 -0.63
C GLN A 366 -13.98 4.86 -1.44
N PHE A 367 -14.86 3.93 -1.82
CA PHE A 367 -16.11 4.24 -2.52
C PHE A 367 -17.13 5.00 -1.66
N ASP A 368 -17.21 4.69 -0.36
CA ASP A 368 -18.04 5.45 0.58
C ASP A 368 -17.55 6.90 0.71
N GLN A 369 -16.24 7.14 0.69
CA GLN A 369 -15.67 8.49 0.68
C GLN A 369 -16.06 9.26 -0.60
N ILE A 370 -15.93 8.60 -1.76
CA ILE A 370 -16.37 9.13 -3.06
C ILE A 370 -17.86 9.49 -3.03
N SER A 371 -18.68 8.64 -2.42
CA SER A 371 -20.14 8.82 -2.33
C SER A 371 -20.55 9.95 -1.39
N ARG A 372 -19.81 10.19 -0.30
CA ARG A 372 -20.11 11.21 0.72
C ARG A 372 -19.68 12.63 0.32
N ALA A 373 -18.69 12.77 -0.57
CA ALA A 373 -18.17 14.05 -1.04
C ALA A 373 -19.16 14.83 -1.95
N ARG A 374 -20.35 14.26 -2.24
CA ARG A 374 -21.42 14.75 -3.15
C ARG A 374 -22.05 16.13 -2.82
N SER A 375 -21.61 16.85 -1.79
CA SER A 375 -22.32 18.04 -1.30
C SER A 375 -21.63 19.37 -1.67
N GLY A 376 -21.97 19.92 -2.85
CA GLY A 376 -21.77 21.34 -3.19
C GLY A 376 -21.61 21.63 -4.71
N PRO A 377 -22.33 22.62 -5.31
CA PRO A 377 -22.21 22.94 -6.74
C PRO A 377 -21.29 24.15 -7.03
N ALA A 378 -20.95 24.30 -8.33
CA ALA A 378 -20.29 25.41 -9.04
C ALA A 378 -18.75 25.27 -9.19
N SER A 379 -18.12 25.53 -10.34
CA SER A 379 -18.53 26.11 -11.62
C SER A 379 -17.51 25.68 -12.68
N ALA A 380 -17.98 25.45 -13.90
CA ALA A 380 -17.14 25.33 -15.08
C ALA A 380 -16.23 26.56 -15.25
N SER A 381 -14.97 26.35 -15.63
CA SER A 381 -14.18 27.36 -16.33
C SER A 381 -13.46 26.70 -17.50
N ASN A 382 -13.76 27.24 -18.68
CA ASN A 382 -13.17 26.87 -19.96
C ASN A 382 -11.71 27.33 -20.02
N ALA A 383 -10.79 26.43 -20.31
CA ALA A 383 -9.53 26.78 -20.96
C ALA A 383 -9.13 25.66 -21.92
N ARG A 384 -9.03 26.00 -23.21
CA ARG A 384 -8.54 25.13 -24.29
C ARG A 384 -7.12 24.64 -23.97
N PRO A 385 -6.74 23.38 -24.29
CA PRO A 385 -5.37 22.94 -24.15
C PRO A 385 -4.52 23.49 -25.30
N ALA A 386 -3.46 24.23 -24.96
CA ALA A 386 -2.31 24.42 -25.82
C ALA A 386 -1.38 23.20 -25.68
N VAL A 387 -0.67 22.90 -26.76
CA VAL A 387 0.02 21.64 -27.03
C VAL A 387 1.32 21.50 -26.23
N GLY A 388 1.46 20.34 -25.55
CA GLY A 388 2.71 19.59 -25.37
C GLY A 388 3.68 20.05 -24.28
N GLU A 389 3.54 19.52 -23.05
CA GLU A 389 4.55 19.59 -21.98
C GLU A 389 4.49 18.32 -21.11
N ALA A 390 5.64 17.83 -20.64
CA ALA A 390 5.73 16.65 -19.77
C ALA A 390 4.90 16.83 -18.49
N GLU A 391 4.06 15.86 -18.13
CA GLU A 391 3.21 15.95 -16.95
C GLU A 391 4.06 15.95 -15.66
N LEU A 392 4.16 17.11 -15.01
CA LEU A 392 4.81 17.28 -13.71
C LEU A 392 4.17 16.38 -12.63
N THR A 393 5.00 15.89 -11.70
CA THR A 393 4.54 15.13 -10.54
C THR A 393 3.62 15.97 -9.64
N GLU A 394 2.73 15.29 -8.91
CA GLU A 394 1.79 15.95 -8.01
C GLU A 394 2.50 16.74 -6.91
N ASP A 395 3.55 16.20 -6.31
CA ASP A 395 4.29 16.89 -5.26
C ASP A 395 4.94 18.17 -5.80
N VAL A 396 5.49 18.12 -7.02
CA VAL A 396 6.04 19.32 -7.68
C VAL A 396 4.92 20.32 -7.95
N ARG A 397 3.74 19.88 -8.41
CA ARG A 397 2.59 20.76 -8.62
C ARG A 397 2.15 21.46 -7.32
N GLN A 398 2.09 20.74 -6.20
CA GLN A 398 1.75 21.34 -4.90
C GLN A 398 2.76 22.41 -4.46
N VAL A 399 4.04 22.18 -4.72
CA VAL A 399 5.08 23.19 -4.49
C VAL A 399 4.86 24.40 -5.36
N LEU A 400 4.59 24.22 -6.66
CA LEU A 400 4.31 25.31 -7.59
C LEU A 400 3.06 26.11 -7.20
N ASP A 401 1.98 25.45 -6.79
CA ASP A 401 0.75 26.10 -6.33
C ASP A 401 0.97 26.90 -5.05
N ALA A 402 1.74 26.34 -4.10
CA ALA A 402 2.12 27.04 -2.89
C ALA A 402 3.00 28.27 -3.19
N LEU A 403 3.95 28.11 -4.13
CA LEU A 403 4.77 29.20 -4.64
C LEU A 403 3.94 30.25 -5.37
N GLU A 404 2.90 29.88 -6.10
CA GLU A 404 2.08 30.86 -6.79
C GLU A 404 1.24 31.69 -5.81
N ARG A 405 0.67 31.02 -4.80
CA ARG A 405 -0.16 31.67 -3.78
C ARG A 405 0.63 32.50 -2.77
N LYS A 406 1.74 31.96 -2.25
CA LYS A 406 2.50 32.57 -1.14
C LYS A 406 3.86 33.13 -1.55
N LYS A 407 4.33 32.85 -2.77
CA LYS A 407 5.66 33.22 -3.29
C LYS A 407 6.84 32.57 -2.57
N GLN A 408 6.57 31.86 -1.46
CA GLN A 408 7.54 31.09 -0.71
C GLN A 408 6.91 29.89 0.00
N VAL A 409 7.69 28.81 0.12
CA VAL A 409 7.26 27.55 0.72
C VAL A 409 8.41 26.93 1.52
N ILE A 410 8.10 26.27 2.62
CA ILE A 410 9.01 25.44 3.40
C ILE A 410 8.53 23.99 3.27
N LEU A 411 9.37 23.15 2.69
CA LEU A 411 9.26 21.70 2.69
C LEU A 411 9.83 21.20 4.00
N TYR A 412 9.00 20.58 4.84
CA TYR A 412 9.45 20.12 6.16
C TYR A 412 9.12 18.66 6.39
N GLY A 413 9.93 18.01 7.22
CA GLY A 413 9.70 16.64 7.63
C GLY A 413 10.98 15.93 8.04
N PRO A 414 10.87 14.64 8.38
CA PRO A 414 12.00 13.85 8.83
C PRO A 414 13.12 13.74 7.78
N PRO A 415 14.37 13.44 8.15
CA PRO A 415 15.46 13.28 7.20
C PRO A 415 15.21 12.09 6.26
N GLY A 416 15.75 12.17 5.04
CA GLY A 416 15.62 11.10 4.04
C GLY A 416 14.25 10.97 3.36
N THR A 417 13.34 11.94 3.50
CA THR A 417 12.01 11.92 2.82
C THR A 417 12.01 12.57 1.43
N GLY A 418 13.16 13.05 0.94
CA GLY A 418 13.26 13.62 -0.41
C GLY A 418 12.94 15.11 -0.55
N LYS A 419 12.92 15.89 0.54
CA LYS A 419 12.67 17.35 0.53
C LYS A 419 13.52 18.11 -0.50
N THR A 420 14.84 17.92 -0.47
CA THR A 420 15.77 18.58 -1.40
C THR A 420 15.56 18.09 -2.84
N ARG A 421 15.24 16.80 -3.03
CA ARG A 421 14.86 16.24 -4.34
C ARG A 421 13.59 16.92 -4.88
N LEU A 422 12.59 17.13 -4.03
CA LEU A 422 11.34 17.80 -4.39
C LEU A 422 11.57 19.28 -4.74
N ALA A 423 12.35 20.01 -3.92
CA ALA A 423 12.74 21.39 -4.19
C ALA A 423 13.42 21.55 -5.56
N LEU A 424 14.38 20.67 -5.87
CA LEU A 424 15.07 20.66 -7.15
C LEU A 424 14.14 20.26 -8.31
N GLY A 425 13.16 19.39 -8.08
CA GLY A 425 12.13 19.06 -9.08
C GLY A 425 11.27 20.27 -9.44
N ALA A 426 10.82 21.02 -8.43
CA ALA A 426 10.11 22.28 -8.66
C ALA A 426 10.97 23.33 -9.36
N ALA A 427 12.28 23.36 -9.05
CA ALA A 427 13.21 24.26 -9.71
C ALA A 427 13.41 23.94 -11.19
N LEU A 428 13.50 22.66 -11.55
CA LEU A 428 13.53 22.23 -12.95
C LEU A 428 12.26 22.64 -13.70
N ALA A 429 11.09 22.47 -13.06
CA ALA A 429 9.82 22.90 -13.64
C ALA A 429 9.77 24.43 -13.87
N VAL A 430 10.17 25.24 -12.88
CA VAL A 430 10.25 26.71 -12.99
C VAL A 430 11.22 27.13 -14.09
N ALA A 431 12.32 26.40 -14.28
CA ALA A 431 13.30 26.65 -15.34
C ALA A 431 12.86 26.16 -16.73
N GLY A 432 11.61 25.72 -16.90
CA GLY A 432 11.07 25.26 -18.17
C GLY A 432 11.64 23.91 -18.62
N ARG A 433 12.03 23.06 -17.66
CA ARG A 433 12.52 21.69 -17.89
C ARG A 433 11.66 20.64 -17.16
N PRO A 434 10.32 20.64 -17.34
CA PRO A 434 9.43 19.69 -16.67
C PRO A 434 9.76 18.22 -16.99
N GLU A 435 10.30 17.94 -18.19
CA GLU A 435 10.75 16.62 -18.63
C GLU A 435 11.89 16.05 -17.78
N ALA A 436 12.74 16.91 -17.22
CA ALA A 436 13.86 16.50 -16.38
C ALA A 436 13.44 16.12 -14.95
N VAL A 437 12.19 16.38 -14.56
CA VAL A 437 11.69 16.10 -13.20
C VAL A 437 11.66 14.60 -12.93
N ASP A 438 11.09 13.80 -13.83
CA ASP A 438 11.02 12.34 -13.69
C ASP A 438 11.98 11.61 -14.61
N ALA A 439 12.96 12.32 -15.17
CA ALA A 439 14.00 11.72 -15.99
C ALA A 439 14.84 10.72 -15.18
N PRO A 440 15.47 9.72 -15.84
CA PRO A 440 16.39 8.79 -15.20
C PRO A 440 17.46 9.50 -14.38
N PRO A 441 17.99 8.88 -13.30
CA PRO A 441 18.87 9.52 -12.34
C PRO A 441 20.04 10.31 -12.97
N GLU A 442 20.72 9.75 -13.97
CA GLU A 442 21.82 10.42 -14.66
C GLU A 442 21.41 11.69 -15.41
N GLU A 443 20.29 11.64 -16.13
CA GLU A 443 19.77 12.76 -16.92
C GLU A 443 19.28 13.87 -15.99
N ARG A 444 18.52 13.51 -14.96
CA ARG A 444 18.09 14.45 -13.92
C ARG A 444 19.28 15.09 -13.22
N HIS A 445 20.31 14.32 -12.86
CA HIS A 445 21.51 14.85 -12.22
C HIS A 445 22.24 15.85 -13.13
N ARG A 446 22.33 15.57 -14.43
CA ARG A 446 22.87 16.50 -15.42
C ARG A 446 22.03 17.78 -15.51
N ALA A 447 20.71 17.67 -15.55
CA ALA A 447 19.81 18.82 -15.61
C ALA A 447 19.93 19.72 -14.37
N VAL A 448 19.99 19.12 -13.17
CA VAL A 448 20.21 19.85 -11.91
C VAL A 448 21.59 20.53 -11.90
N ARG A 449 22.64 19.86 -12.38
CA ARG A 449 23.98 20.46 -12.47
C ARG A 449 24.01 21.68 -13.39
N LEU A 450 23.31 21.61 -14.52
CA LEU A 450 23.17 22.76 -15.43
C LEU A 450 22.33 23.88 -14.81
N LEU A 451 21.31 23.53 -14.03
CA LEU A 451 20.44 24.48 -13.35
C LEU A 451 21.18 25.30 -12.28
N LEU A 452 22.00 24.62 -11.47
CA LEU A 452 22.71 25.24 -10.33
C LEU A 452 24.09 25.82 -10.70
N GLY A 453 24.70 25.34 -11.78
CA GLY A 453 26.04 25.75 -12.25
C GLY A 453 25.99 26.89 -13.27
N ASP A 454 26.52 26.62 -14.48
CA ASP A 454 26.66 27.55 -15.64
C ASP A 454 25.31 28.01 -16.26
N GLY A 455 24.22 27.91 -15.51
CA GLY A 455 22.92 28.42 -15.93
C GLY A 455 22.91 29.94 -16.02
N ASP A 456 21.81 30.47 -16.55
CA ASP A 456 21.47 31.90 -16.63
C ASP A 456 21.28 32.60 -15.26
N GLY A 457 21.50 31.87 -14.17
CA GLY A 457 21.44 32.38 -12.81
C GLY A 457 20.05 32.58 -12.23
N VAL A 458 19.03 32.05 -12.91
CA VAL A 458 17.62 32.15 -12.49
C VAL A 458 17.33 31.36 -11.21
N VAL A 459 18.03 30.25 -11.02
CA VAL A 459 17.95 29.44 -9.80
C VAL A 459 19.24 29.57 -9.00
N ARG A 460 19.10 29.89 -7.72
CA ARG A 460 20.20 29.90 -6.74
C ARG A 460 19.88 28.94 -5.62
N MET A 461 20.86 28.18 -5.17
CA MET A 461 20.75 27.30 -4.01
C MET A 461 21.80 27.70 -2.98
N VAL A 462 21.39 27.79 -1.72
CA VAL A 462 22.24 28.05 -0.57
C VAL A 462 21.84 27.13 0.58
N THR A 463 22.78 26.75 1.42
CA THR A 463 22.51 26.02 2.67
C THR A 463 22.76 26.94 3.85
N PHE A 464 21.79 27.08 4.76
CA PHE A 464 21.98 27.88 5.96
C PHE A 464 22.74 27.11 7.05
N HIS A 465 23.57 27.85 7.78
CA HIS A 465 24.35 27.36 8.91
C HIS A 465 24.40 28.43 10.00
N PRO A 466 24.75 28.10 11.26
CA PRO A 466 24.66 29.04 12.39
C PRO A 466 25.44 30.35 12.20
N SER A 467 26.54 30.32 11.45
CA SER A 467 27.35 31.51 11.14
C SER A 467 26.88 32.31 9.92
N TYR A 468 25.83 31.88 9.21
CA TYR A 468 25.33 32.57 8.02
C TYR A 468 24.55 33.81 8.45
N GLY A 469 24.87 34.96 7.88
CA GLY A 469 24.43 36.27 8.38
C GLY A 469 23.83 37.18 7.33
N TYR A 470 23.37 38.34 7.79
CA TYR A 470 22.86 39.42 6.94
C TYR A 470 23.91 39.88 5.92
N GLU A 471 25.17 39.89 6.32
CA GLU A 471 26.31 40.38 5.55
C GLU A 471 26.61 39.55 4.30
N ASP A 472 26.24 38.27 4.31
CA ASP A 472 26.40 37.35 3.19
C ASP A 472 25.14 37.23 2.33
N PHE A 473 23.97 37.50 2.93
CA PHE A 473 22.69 37.31 2.28
C PHE A 473 22.13 38.59 1.65
N VAL A 474 22.26 39.74 2.32
CA VAL A 474 21.71 41.02 1.88
C VAL A 474 22.82 41.99 1.46
N GLU A 475 23.65 42.47 2.38
CA GLU A 475 24.81 43.31 2.06
C GLU A 475 25.76 43.39 3.26
N GLY A 476 27.07 43.47 3.00
CA GLY A 476 28.08 43.49 4.05
C GLY A 476 29.43 44.01 3.57
N PHE A 477 30.26 44.48 4.50
CA PHE A 477 31.63 44.90 4.18
C PHE A 477 32.54 43.68 4.12
N LYS A 478 33.17 43.45 2.96
CA LYS A 478 34.15 42.39 2.75
C LYS A 478 35.54 42.98 2.48
N PRO A 479 36.62 42.33 2.96
CA PRO A 479 37.98 42.79 2.67
C PRO A 479 38.29 42.57 1.18
N GLY A 480 38.61 43.66 0.48
CA GLY A 480 39.09 43.68 -0.88
C GLY A 480 40.55 44.14 -0.96
N ALA A 481 41.20 43.88 -2.09
CA ALA A 481 42.54 44.40 -2.35
C ALA A 481 42.51 45.93 -2.45
N SER A 482 43.40 46.61 -1.73
CA SER A 482 43.53 48.06 -1.82
C SER A 482 44.03 48.48 -3.21
N SER A 483 43.36 49.45 -3.83
CA SER A 483 43.80 50.06 -5.10
C SER A 483 45.02 50.99 -4.94
N GLN A 484 45.52 51.22 -3.72
CA GLN A 484 46.60 52.18 -3.44
C GLN A 484 47.81 51.61 -2.64
N GLY A 485 47.97 50.28 -2.51
CA GLY A 485 49.20 49.71 -1.93
C GLY A 485 49.05 48.34 -1.27
N GLN A 486 49.95 48.01 -0.35
CA GLN A 486 49.86 46.82 0.50
C GLN A 486 48.86 47.07 1.65
N GLY A 487 47.69 46.41 1.60
CA GLY A 487 46.67 46.48 2.64
C GLY A 487 45.31 45.95 2.16
N LEU A 488 44.38 45.75 3.12
CA LEU A 488 42.98 45.38 2.84
C LEU A 488 42.09 46.63 2.95
N THR A 489 41.17 46.80 2.01
CA THR A 489 40.12 47.83 2.07
C THR A 489 38.78 47.17 2.24
N LEU A 490 37.96 47.65 3.19
CA LEU A 490 36.59 47.16 3.34
C LEU A 490 35.73 47.71 2.20
N THR A 491 35.27 46.81 1.34
CA THR A 491 34.38 47.13 0.23
C THR A 491 32.99 46.63 0.58
N LEU A 492 31.98 47.48 0.40
CA LEU A 492 30.60 47.05 0.56
C LEU A 492 30.23 46.15 -0.62
N THR A 493 29.80 44.93 -0.34
CA THR A 493 29.41 43.94 -1.34
C THR A 493 27.97 43.53 -1.12
N ASP A 494 27.26 43.31 -2.22
CA ASP A 494 25.91 42.79 -2.22
C ASP A 494 25.94 41.30 -1.84
N GLY A 495 24.96 40.87 -1.05
CA GLY A 495 24.79 39.48 -0.69
C GLY A 495 23.97 38.70 -1.72
N LEU A 496 23.91 37.38 -1.55
CA LEU A 496 23.29 36.47 -2.53
C LEU A 496 21.83 36.83 -2.87
N PHE A 497 21.02 37.18 -1.88
CA PHE A 497 19.61 37.52 -2.10
C PHE A 497 19.45 38.89 -2.75
N HIS A 498 20.34 39.84 -2.44
CA HIS A 498 20.35 41.15 -3.08
C HIS A 498 20.71 41.04 -4.56
N GLU A 499 21.75 40.28 -4.90
CA GLU A 499 22.14 40.00 -6.28
C GLU A 499 20.99 39.32 -7.05
N LEU A 500 20.34 38.32 -6.45
CA LEU A 500 19.21 37.63 -7.07
C LEU A 500 18.01 38.57 -7.31
N CYS A 501 17.66 39.41 -6.34
CA CYS A 501 16.59 40.40 -6.50
C CYS A 501 16.93 41.45 -7.56
N THR A 502 18.19 41.86 -7.66
CA THR A 502 18.64 42.81 -8.69
C THR A 502 18.46 42.19 -10.08
N ALA A 503 18.94 40.97 -10.29
CA ALA A 503 18.75 40.24 -11.55
C ALA A 503 17.26 40.01 -11.88
N ALA A 504 16.44 39.70 -10.87
CA ALA A 504 15.01 39.51 -11.06
C ALA A 504 14.27 40.80 -11.44
N ALA A 505 14.69 41.95 -10.92
CA ALA A 505 14.10 43.24 -11.27
C ALA A 505 14.43 43.65 -12.73
N GLU A 506 15.59 43.25 -13.24
CA GLU A 506 15.99 43.50 -14.64
C GLU A 506 15.25 42.60 -15.64
N HIS A 507 14.68 41.49 -15.18
CA HIS A 507 14.00 40.47 -15.99
C HIS A 507 12.61 40.11 -15.43
N PRO A 508 11.65 41.05 -15.45
CA PRO A 508 10.33 40.88 -14.82
C PRO A 508 9.47 39.78 -15.45
N ASP A 509 9.76 39.38 -16.69
CA ASP A 509 9.10 38.31 -17.44
C ASP A 509 9.54 36.90 -17.01
N ARG A 510 10.61 36.80 -16.21
CA ARG A 510 11.21 35.52 -15.81
C ARG A 510 10.98 35.28 -14.32
N THR A 511 10.72 34.03 -13.92
CA THR A 511 10.60 33.67 -12.50
C THR A 511 11.95 33.25 -11.95
N PHE A 512 12.43 33.93 -10.92
CA PHE A 512 13.68 33.61 -10.22
C PHE A 512 13.41 32.81 -8.96
N LEU A 513 14.25 31.83 -8.67
CA LEU A 513 14.03 30.90 -7.56
C LEU A 513 15.26 30.82 -6.64
N LEU A 514 15.02 31.02 -5.35
CA LEU A 514 15.99 30.74 -4.30
C LEU A 514 15.60 29.45 -3.58
N ILE A 515 16.49 28.47 -3.57
CA ILE A 515 16.40 27.29 -2.73
C ILE A 515 17.29 27.51 -1.51
N VAL A 516 16.70 27.42 -0.32
CA VAL A 516 17.41 27.50 0.96
C VAL A 516 17.33 26.14 1.64
N ASP A 517 18.40 25.36 1.52
CA ASP A 517 18.51 24.07 2.18
C ASP A 517 18.82 24.27 3.67
N GLU A 518 18.27 23.43 4.55
CA GLU A 518 18.44 23.52 6.00
C GLU A 518 18.08 24.90 6.57
N ILE A 519 16.96 25.47 6.10
CA ILE A 519 16.54 26.86 6.35
C ILE A 519 16.46 27.23 7.85
N ASN A 520 16.23 26.24 8.69
CA ASN A 520 16.08 26.39 10.13
C ASN A 520 17.43 26.43 10.89
N ARG A 521 18.54 26.01 10.27
CA ARG A 521 19.89 26.10 10.88
C ARG A 521 20.44 27.53 10.93
N GLY A 522 19.78 28.48 10.27
CA GLY A 522 20.08 29.91 10.33
C GLY A 522 19.04 30.70 11.12
N ASP A 523 19.46 31.80 11.73
CA ASP A 523 18.54 32.78 12.35
C ASP A 523 17.87 33.62 11.27
N LEU A 524 16.68 33.21 10.83
CA LEU A 524 15.98 33.84 9.71
C LEU A 524 15.66 35.32 9.92
N PRO A 525 15.12 35.76 11.08
CA PRO A 525 14.98 37.18 11.38
C PRO A 525 16.28 37.97 11.22
N ARG A 526 17.41 37.43 11.68
CA ARG A 526 18.70 38.10 11.53
C ARG A 526 19.21 38.10 10.10
N ILE A 527 19.10 36.98 9.39
CA ILE A 527 19.59 36.82 8.01
C ILE A 527 18.82 37.70 7.03
N PHE A 528 17.49 37.71 7.11
CA PHE A 528 16.65 38.55 6.24
C PHE A 528 16.61 40.01 6.69
N GLY A 529 16.89 40.29 7.97
CA GLY A 529 16.78 41.63 8.54
C GLY A 529 15.39 42.23 8.27
N GLU A 530 15.37 43.44 7.75
CA GLU A 530 14.15 44.16 7.38
C GLU A 530 13.43 43.58 6.15
N LEU A 531 14.14 42.84 5.29
CA LEU A 531 13.57 42.24 4.08
C LEU A 531 12.54 41.15 4.40
N ILE A 532 12.55 40.61 5.63
CA ILE A 532 11.58 39.61 6.08
C ILE A 532 10.14 40.10 5.88
N THR A 533 9.91 41.42 6.00
CA THR A 533 8.59 42.03 5.81
C THR A 533 8.19 42.05 4.33
N LEU A 534 9.15 42.22 3.43
CA LEU A 534 8.94 42.27 1.98
C LEU A 534 8.72 40.90 1.35
N LEU A 535 8.86 39.82 2.11
CA LEU A 535 8.52 38.48 1.62
C LEU A 535 7.01 38.31 1.40
N GLU A 536 6.17 39.07 2.13
CA GLU A 536 4.72 39.01 1.97
C GLU A 536 4.31 39.40 0.54
N PRO A 537 3.42 38.63 -0.14
CA PRO A 537 3.08 38.87 -1.54
C PRO A 537 2.61 40.29 -1.85
N ASP A 538 1.82 40.89 -0.95
CA ASP A 538 1.28 42.25 -1.06
C ASP A 538 2.30 43.36 -0.75
N LYS A 539 3.49 43.01 -0.26
CA LYS A 539 4.57 43.94 0.09
C LYS A 539 5.77 43.86 -0.83
N ARG A 540 5.78 42.92 -1.77
CA ARG A 540 6.79 42.86 -2.83
C ARG A 540 6.69 44.08 -3.73
N GLY A 541 7.82 44.54 -4.24
CA GLY A 541 7.93 45.80 -5.00
C GLY A 541 7.88 47.07 -4.15
N VAL A 542 7.56 47.00 -2.85
CA VAL A 542 7.62 48.17 -1.96
C VAL A 542 9.08 48.45 -1.59
N PRO A 543 9.63 49.64 -1.92
CA PRO A 543 11.02 49.94 -1.64
C PRO A 543 11.22 50.31 -0.16
N LEU A 544 12.24 49.75 0.47
CA LEU A 544 12.74 50.11 1.79
C LEU A 544 14.19 50.58 1.71
N LYS A 545 14.64 51.33 2.72
CA LYS A 545 16.01 51.82 2.77
C LYS A 545 16.89 50.87 3.57
N LEU A 546 17.90 50.27 2.91
CA LEU A 546 18.83 49.35 3.57
C LEU A 546 19.69 50.10 4.62
N PRO A 547 20.02 49.49 5.77
CA PRO A 547 20.69 50.14 6.87
C PRO A 547 22.17 50.42 6.60
N ILE A 548 22.86 49.61 5.79
CA ILE A 548 24.30 49.74 5.57
C ILE A 548 24.57 50.64 4.37
N SER A 549 24.10 50.27 3.18
CA SER A 549 24.32 51.03 1.93
C SER A 549 23.49 52.30 1.82
N LYS A 550 22.39 52.40 2.59
CA LYS A 550 21.37 53.46 2.47
C LYS A 550 20.65 53.50 1.11
N ARG A 551 20.82 52.48 0.26
CA ARG A 551 20.11 52.34 -1.01
C ARG A 551 18.63 51.98 -0.77
N MET A 552 17.77 52.41 -1.68
CA MET A 552 16.40 51.91 -1.74
C MET A 552 16.41 50.53 -2.40
N PHE A 553 15.77 49.55 -1.78
CA PHE A 553 15.74 48.16 -2.22
C PHE A 553 14.34 47.57 -2.01
N SER A 554 13.92 46.70 -2.92
CA SER A 554 12.63 45.99 -2.84
C SER A 554 12.81 44.55 -3.26
N VAL A 555 12.03 43.63 -2.70
CA VAL A 555 11.95 42.24 -3.20
C VAL A 555 10.99 42.18 -4.39
N PRO A 556 11.43 41.75 -5.59
CA PRO A 556 10.56 41.66 -6.77
C PRO A 556 9.44 40.62 -6.67
N GLU A 557 8.35 40.83 -7.42
CA GLU A 557 7.20 39.91 -7.46
C GLU A 557 7.51 38.56 -8.10
N ASN A 558 8.49 38.52 -9.02
CA ASN A 558 8.92 37.34 -9.76
C ASN A 558 9.96 36.48 -9.02
N ILE A 559 10.31 36.81 -7.77
CA ILE A 559 11.12 35.95 -6.90
C ILE A 559 10.25 34.84 -6.30
N ARG A 560 10.79 33.64 -6.15
CA ARG A 560 10.20 32.51 -5.42
C ARG A 560 11.23 31.96 -4.44
N ILE A 561 10.79 31.46 -3.28
CA ILE A 561 11.70 30.87 -2.27
C ILE A 561 11.21 29.49 -1.85
N ILE A 562 12.05 28.47 -1.95
CA ILE A 562 11.80 27.13 -1.39
C ILE A 562 12.79 26.89 -0.26
N GLY A 563 12.31 26.75 0.96
CA GLY A 563 13.10 26.26 2.10
C GLY A 563 12.96 24.75 2.25
N THR A 564 14.03 24.05 2.62
CA THR A 564 13.92 22.68 3.15
C THR A 564 14.24 22.70 4.65
N MET A 565 13.54 21.87 5.41
CA MET A 565 13.63 21.87 6.87
C MET A 565 13.58 20.45 7.41
N ASN A 566 14.66 20.00 8.06
CA ASN A 566 14.63 18.79 8.87
C ASN A 566 13.96 19.09 10.21
N THR A 567 12.96 18.30 10.59
CA THR A 567 12.24 18.51 11.85
C THR A 567 12.84 17.77 13.05
N ALA A 568 13.64 16.72 12.82
CA ALA A 568 14.28 15.94 13.88
C ALA A 568 15.48 16.64 14.55
N ASP A 569 16.11 17.61 13.89
CA ASP A 569 17.33 18.24 14.38
C ASP A 569 17.04 19.09 15.65
N ARG A 570 17.67 18.75 16.78
CA ARG A 570 17.43 19.43 18.06
C ARG A 570 18.27 20.71 18.25
N SER A 571 19.24 20.94 17.37
CA SER A 571 20.23 22.03 17.44
C SER A 571 19.77 23.35 16.82
N ILE A 572 18.46 23.51 16.60
CA ILE A 572 17.88 24.49 15.68
C ILE A 572 17.23 25.67 16.43
N SER A 573 17.38 26.87 15.87
CA SER A 573 16.56 28.02 16.26
C SER A 573 15.07 27.77 15.97
N HIS A 574 14.20 27.98 16.96
CA HIS A 574 12.75 27.88 16.72
C HIS A 574 12.33 28.93 15.67
N LEU A 575 11.68 28.46 14.60
CA LEU A 575 11.05 29.32 13.61
C LEU A 575 9.98 30.21 14.27
N ASP A 576 10.28 31.50 14.36
CA ASP A 576 9.35 32.48 14.93
C ASP A 576 8.03 32.55 14.13
N ALA A 577 6.95 32.90 14.82
CA ALA A 577 5.61 33.09 14.26
C ALA A 577 5.60 34.06 13.07
N ALA A 578 6.47 35.07 13.11
CA ALA A 578 6.66 36.04 12.04
C ALA A 578 7.11 35.38 10.73
N VAL A 579 8.01 34.39 10.79
CA VAL A 579 8.43 33.62 9.61
C VAL A 579 7.32 32.66 9.21
N ARG A 580 6.72 31.95 10.17
CA ARG A 580 5.67 30.97 9.90
C ARG A 580 4.47 31.53 9.12
N ARG A 581 4.10 32.80 9.36
CA ARG A 581 3.00 33.46 8.62
C ARG A 581 3.31 33.68 7.13
N ARG A 582 4.59 33.84 6.79
CA ARG A 582 5.05 34.29 5.48
C ARG A 582 5.27 33.12 4.53
N PHE A 583 5.68 31.96 5.04
CA PHE A 583 5.87 30.76 4.24
C PHE A 583 4.61 29.90 4.21
N ALA A 584 4.35 29.24 3.07
CA ALA A 584 3.54 28.03 3.08
C ALA A 584 4.36 26.89 3.69
N PHE A 585 3.75 25.98 4.45
CA PHE A 585 4.42 24.81 5.01
C PHE A 585 3.82 23.57 4.37
N LEU A 586 4.65 22.78 3.69
CA LEU A 586 4.25 21.52 3.07
C LEU A 586 5.02 20.37 3.73
N PRO A 587 4.32 19.39 4.34
CA PRO A 587 4.96 18.22 4.91
C PRO A 587 5.46 17.30 3.78
N VAL A 588 6.66 16.77 3.96
CA VAL A 588 7.24 15.73 3.10
C VAL A 588 7.48 14.50 3.97
N GLU A 589 6.54 13.57 3.86
CA GLU A 589 6.40 12.38 4.69
C GLU A 589 7.25 11.22 4.16
N PRO A 590 7.65 10.27 5.01
CA PRO A 590 8.17 8.98 4.54
C PRO A 590 7.15 8.30 3.62
N ASP A 591 7.64 7.68 2.55
CA ASP A 591 6.81 7.02 1.53
C ASP A 591 7.23 5.55 1.44
N PRO A 592 6.48 4.62 2.06
CA PRO A 592 6.77 3.19 1.98
C PRO A 592 6.71 2.63 0.55
N GLU A 593 5.89 3.21 -0.34
CA GLU A 593 5.73 2.72 -1.71
C GLU A 593 6.96 3.00 -2.57
N ALA A 594 7.71 4.07 -2.23
CA ALA A 594 8.99 4.40 -2.88
C ALA A 594 10.05 3.30 -2.72
N VAL A 595 9.90 2.42 -1.71
CA VAL A 595 10.78 1.27 -1.44
C VAL A 595 10.05 -0.05 -1.63
N SER A 596 9.07 -0.10 -2.56
CA SER A 596 8.28 -1.30 -2.84
C SER A 596 9.15 -2.43 -3.42
N GLY A 597 9.62 -3.30 -2.53
CA GLY A 597 10.52 -4.40 -2.87
C GLY A 597 10.74 -5.35 -1.69
N THR A 598 11.51 -6.40 -1.94
CA THR A 598 11.89 -7.39 -0.92
C THR A 598 13.38 -7.67 -0.96
N VAL A 599 14.00 -7.76 0.21
CA VAL A 599 15.35 -8.30 0.39
C VAL A 599 15.20 -9.57 1.20
N GLY A 600 15.48 -10.74 0.61
CA GLY A 600 15.19 -12.03 1.24
C GLY A 600 13.72 -12.10 1.73
N PRO A 601 13.46 -12.43 3.01
CA PRO A 601 12.11 -12.45 3.59
C PRO A 601 11.55 -11.05 3.97
N LEU A 602 12.38 -10.01 3.98
CA LEU A 602 11.99 -8.68 4.45
C LEU A 602 11.25 -7.92 3.34
N ASN A 603 10.01 -7.52 3.59
CA ASN A 603 9.31 -6.53 2.78
C ASN A 603 9.70 -5.12 3.25
N LEU A 604 10.38 -4.34 2.39
CA LEU A 604 10.96 -3.05 2.77
C LEU A 604 9.90 -2.00 3.12
N ALA A 605 8.78 -1.97 2.39
CA ALA A 605 7.65 -1.07 2.66
C ALA A 605 7.03 -1.35 4.04
N SER A 606 6.77 -2.63 4.34
CA SER A 606 6.25 -3.05 5.65
C SER A 606 7.25 -2.78 6.78
N PHE A 607 8.55 -2.98 6.52
CA PHE A 607 9.62 -2.71 7.46
C PHE A 607 9.67 -1.23 7.85
N ILE A 608 9.77 -0.32 6.88
CA ILE A 608 9.88 1.11 7.17
C ILE A 608 8.60 1.67 7.81
N GLU A 609 7.42 1.16 7.44
CA GLU A 609 6.15 1.52 8.06
C GLU A 609 6.08 1.07 9.53
N SER A 610 6.48 -0.17 9.82
CA SER A 610 6.52 -0.74 11.17
C SER A 610 7.56 -0.03 12.04
N LEU A 611 8.76 0.21 11.51
CA LEU A 611 9.80 0.99 12.18
C LEU A 611 9.31 2.39 12.53
N ASN A 612 8.72 3.10 11.56
CA ASN A 612 8.18 4.44 11.77
C ASN A 612 7.01 4.48 12.76
N THR A 613 6.22 3.42 12.82
CA THR A 613 5.16 3.27 13.84
C THR A 613 5.77 3.20 15.24
N ARG A 614 6.83 2.41 15.44
CA ARG A 614 7.51 2.30 16.75
C ARG A 614 8.25 3.59 17.11
N VAL A 615 8.94 4.20 16.16
CA VAL A 615 9.61 5.49 16.32
C VAL A 615 8.61 6.56 16.76
N THR A 616 7.47 6.67 16.08
CA THR A 616 6.42 7.65 16.42
C THR A 616 5.84 7.39 17.81
N ARG A 617 5.69 6.13 18.21
CA ARG A 617 5.17 5.73 19.53
C ARG A 617 6.13 6.10 20.67
N HIS A 618 7.43 5.94 20.47
CA HIS A 618 8.43 6.09 21.54
C HIS A 618 9.17 7.44 21.52
N LEU A 619 9.17 8.13 20.37
CA LEU A 619 9.69 9.47 20.17
C LEU A 619 8.52 10.37 19.72
N ASP A 620 8.47 10.74 18.44
CA ASP A 620 7.41 11.54 17.82
C ASP A 620 7.43 11.37 16.29
N ALA A 621 6.52 12.05 15.60
CA ALA A 621 6.38 11.96 14.14
C ALA A 621 7.53 12.63 13.37
N ASP A 622 8.31 13.51 13.99
CA ASP A 622 9.40 14.25 13.35
C ASP A 622 10.70 13.42 13.29
N HIS A 623 10.85 12.42 14.17
CA HIS A 623 11.99 11.50 14.20
C HIS A 623 11.80 10.25 13.30
N ARG A 624 10.75 10.18 12.48
CA ARG A 624 10.56 9.05 11.54
C ARG A 624 11.73 8.93 10.56
N ILE A 625 11.97 7.72 10.07
CA ILE A 625 13.00 7.39 9.09
C ILE A 625 12.42 7.54 7.68
N GLY A 626 13.10 8.32 6.83
CA GLY A 626 12.72 8.50 5.44
C GLY A 626 13.12 7.34 4.53
N HIS A 627 12.44 7.20 3.39
CA HIS A 627 12.65 6.10 2.45
C HIS A 627 14.02 6.12 1.76
N ALA A 628 14.70 7.27 1.68
CA ALA A 628 15.97 7.41 0.98
C ALA A 628 17.10 6.52 1.55
N TYR A 629 17.03 6.17 2.84
CA TYR A 629 17.98 5.24 3.47
C TYR A 629 17.90 3.82 2.91
N LEU A 630 16.76 3.44 2.30
CA LEU A 630 16.55 2.13 1.68
C LEU A 630 16.57 2.20 0.14
N LEU A 631 17.14 3.28 -0.42
CA LEU A 631 17.37 3.44 -1.85
C LEU A 631 18.87 3.37 -2.17
N ARG A 632 19.19 2.73 -3.29
CA ARG A 632 20.52 2.75 -3.90
C ARG A 632 20.38 3.18 -5.36
N ASP A 633 21.11 4.22 -5.75
CA ASP A 633 21.05 4.82 -7.09
C ASP A 633 19.63 5.25 -7.53
N GLY A 634 18.77 5.56 -6.55
CA GLY A 634 17.38 5.97 -6.77
C GLY A 634 16.37 4.83 -6.85
N GLU A 635 16.83 3.57 -6.74
CA GLU A 635 15.98 2.37 -6.76
C GLU A 635 15.97 1.68 -5.38
N PRO A 636 14.91 0.93 -5.03
CA PRO A 636 14.87 0.15 -3.79
C PRO A 636 16.06 -0.81 -3.70
N ILE A 637 16.70 -0.87 -2.54
CA ILE A 637 17.73 -1.88 -2.27
C ILE A 637 17.17 -3.29 -2.50
N SER A 638 17.99 -4.18 -3.06
CA SER A 638 17.55 -5.52 -3.45
C SER A 638 18.47 -6.63 -2.95
N THR A 639 19.59 -6.28 -2.30
CA THR A 639 20.57 -7.22 -1.77
C THR A 639 20.67 -7.13 -0.24
N GLU A 640 21.07 -8.24 0.38
CA GLU A 640 21.21 -8.35 1.84
C GLU A 640 22.37 -7.47 2.33
N GLU A 641 23.45 -7.40 1.55
CA GLU A 641 24.60 -6.55 1.81
C GLU A 641 24.23 -5.07 1.80
N ASP A 642 23.43 -4.61 0.83
CA ASP A 642 22.98 -3.23 0.76
C ASP A 642 22.08 -2.89 1.95
N LEU A 643 21.19 -3.81 2.35
CA LEU A 643 20.34 -3.63 3.54
C LEU A 643 21.17 -3.58 4.82
N ALA A 644 22.15 -4.46 4.98
CA ALA A 644 23.01 -4.46 6.16
C ALA A 644 23.84 -3.18 6.26
N ALA A 645 24.38 -2.70 5.14
CA ALA A 645 25.09 -1.43 5.09
C ALA A 645 24.15 -0.27 5.46
N ALA A 646 22.98 -0.17 4.83
CA ALA A 646 21.99 0.87 5.13
C ALA A 646 21.55 0.86 6.59
N PHE A 647 21.28 -0.33 7.15
CA PHE A 647 20.84 -0.46 8.53
C PHE A 647 21.94 -0.07 9.52
N HIS A 648 23.13 -0.65 9.41
CA HIS A 648 24.20 -0.45 10.39
C HIS A 648 24.92 0.89 10.27
N HIS A 649 25.02 1.46 9.07
CA HIS A 649 25.80 2.68 8.84
C HIS A 649 24.94 3.94 8.82
N ASP A 650 23.64 3.81 8.51
CA ASP A 650 22.77 4.98 8.36
C ASP A 650 21.59 4.96 9.34
N VAL A 651 20.77 3.91 9.35
CA VAL A 651 19.54 3.86 10.17
C VAL A 651 19.84 3.75 11.66
N LEU A 652 20.70 2.81 12.05
CA LEU A 652 21.03 2.57 13.46
C LEU A 652 21.73 3.78 14.11
N PRO A 653 22.80 4.37 13.54
CA PRO A 653 23.44 5.55 14.14
C PRO A 653 22.49 6.75 14.28
N LEU A 654 21.56 6.91 13.34
CA LEU A 654 20.53 7.95 13.42
C LEU A 654 19.57 7.71 14.60
N LEU A 655 19.12 6.47 14.80
CA LEU A 655 18.27 6.10 15.93
C LEU A 655 19.01 6.22 17.28
N GLU A 656 20.31 5.91 17.31
CA GLU A 656 21.16 6.12 18.50
C GLU A 656 21.20 7.60 18.92
N ASP A 657 21.39 8.50 17.94
CA ASP A 657 21.37 9.95 18.18
C ASP A 657 19.99 10.43 18.64
N TYR A 658 18.91 9.94 18.02
CA TYR A 658 17.54 10.27 18.42
C TYR A 658 17.21 9.81 19.84
N CYS A 659 17.77 8.67 20.24
CA CYS A 659 17.64 8.14 21.60
C CYS A 659 18.55 8.84 22.61
N LEU A 660 19.43 9.76 22.18
CA LEU A 660 20.42 10.44 23.01
C LEU A 660 21.25 9.49 23.87
N GLY A 661 21.65 8.35 23.29
CA GLY A 661 22.43 7.33 24.00
C GLY A 661 21.68 6.63 25.14
N ARG A 662 20.34 6.53 25.08
CA ARG A 662 19.51 5.74 26.02
C ARG A 662 19.25 4.33 25.49
N PRO A 663 19.93 3.29 25.99
CA PRO A 663 19.79 1.90 25.54
C PRO A 663 18.35 1.39 25.54
N GLU A 664 17.58 1.72 26.57
CA GLU A 664 16.23 1.20 26.80
C GLU A 664 15.22 1.79 25.81
N LEU A 665 15.50 2.98 25.29
CA LEU A 665 14.68 3.61 24.25
C LEU A 665 14.99 3.02 22.88
N LEU A 666 16.27 2.80 22.60
CA LEU A 666 16.73 2.17 21.36
C LEU A 666 16.23 0.72 21.26
N HIS A 667 16.31 -0.04 22.37
CA HIS A 667 15.75 -1.38 22.49
C HIS A 667 14.24 -1.41 22.28
N ARG A 668 13.48 -0.44 22.81
CA ARG A 668 12.03 -0.37 22.54
C ARG A 668 11.67 -0.16 21.06
N ILE A 669 12.54 0.51 20.30
CA ILE A 669 12.34 0.74 18.87
C ILE A 669 12.77 -0.50 18.06
N LEU A 670 13.99 -0.98 18.29
CA LEU A 670 14.65 -2.01 17.49
C LEU A 670 14.49 -3.43 18.02
N GLY A 671 13.86 -3.60 19.18
CA GLY A 671 13.63 -4.88 19.83
C GLY A 671 14.91 -5.65 20.08
N SER A 672 14.86 -6.95 19.76
CA SER A 672 15.94 -7.90 20.01
C SER A 672 17.24 -7.64 19.25
N LEU A 673 17.24 -6.71 18.30
CA LEU A 673 18.44 -6.29 17.56
C LEU A 673 19.43 -5.53 18.44
N ILE A 674 18.98 -4.99 19.57
CA ILE A 674 19.75 -4.14 20.48
C ILE A 674 19.73 -4.76 21.87
N ASP A 675 20.89 -4.83 22.50
CA ASP A 675 20.99 -5.24 23.90
C ASP A 675 20.37 -4.18 24.83
N GLU A 676 19.46 -4.59 25.72
CA GLU A 676 18.66 -3.66 26.55
C GLU A 676 19.53 -2.86 27.53
N GLU A 677 20.59 -3.46 28.08
CA GLU A 677 21.44 -2.81 29.09
C GLU A 677 22.54 -1.94 28.47
N THR A 678 23.17 -2.41 27.40
CA THR A 678 24.33 -1.74 26.79
C THR A 678 23.98 -0.89 25.59
N GLY A 679 22.84 -1.13 24.94
CA GLY A 679 22.44 -0.47 23.70
C GLY A 679 23.22 -0.97 22.49
N SER A 680 24.05 -2.00 22.65
CA SER A 680 24.92 -2.51 21.59
C SER A 680 24.11 -3.28 20.55
N PRO A 681 24.37 -3.08 19.25
CA PRO A 681 23.75 -3.88 18.21
C PRO A 681 24.27 -5.31 18.20
N SER A 682 23.37 -6.25 17.97
CA SER A 682 23.72 -7.65 17.73
C SER A 682 24.49 -7.77 16.41
N LEU A 683 25.75 -8.18 16.50
CA LEU A 683 26.59 -8.41 15.31
C LEU A 683 26.17 -9.71 14.63
N MET A 684 25.73 -9.61 13.38
CA MET A 684 25.31 -10.76 12.59
C MET A 684 25.63 -10.57 11.11
N PRO A 685 25.80 -11.68 10.35
CA PRO A 685 25.91 -11.63 8.90
C PRO A 685 24.70 -10.94 8.24
N PRO A 686 24.86 -10.35 7.03
CA PRO A 686 23.76 -9.68 6.32
C PRO A 686 22.48 -10.52 6.19
N GLN A 687 22.61 -11.80 5.86
CA GLN A 687 21.49 -12.77 5.76
C GLN A 687 20.68 -12.90 7.05
N ASP A 688 21.39 -12.96 8.17
CA ASP A 688 20.79 -13.11 9.50
C ASP A 688 20.11 -11.81 9.93
N LEU A 689 20.71 -10.66 9.61
CA LEU A 689 20.11 -9.35 9.85
C LEU A 689 18.79 -9.18 9.11
N VAL A 690 18.73 -9.55 7.83
CA VAL A 690 17.50 -9.47 7.02
C VAL A 690 16.39 -10.30 7.68
N THR A 691 16.74 -11.51 8.14
CA THR A 691 15.81 -12.42 8.81
C THR A 691 15.36 -11.87 10.16
N ALA A 692 16.28 -11.30 10.94
CA ALA A 692 16.00 -10.70 12.23
C ALA A 692 15.10 -9.46 12.09
N LEU A 693 15.38 -8.57 11.13
CA LEU A 693 14.53 -7.43 10.79
C LEU A 693 13.14 -7.89 10.35
N ALA A 694 13.04 -8.96 9.56
CA ALA A 694 11.76 -9.48 9.11
C ALA A 694 10.94 -10.04 10.28
N ALA A 695 11.58 -10.80 11.17
CA ALA A 695 10.93 -11.32 12.37
C ALA A 695 10.48 -10.20 13.31
N GLU A 696 11.31 -9.17 13.51
CA GLU A 696 11.05 -8.07 14.42
C GLU A 696 9.94 -7.14 13.89
N PHE A 697 10.01 -6.75 12.61
CA PHE A 697 9.17 -5.68 12.08
C PHE A 697 8.03 -6.12 11.16
N THR A 698 8.09 -7.33 10.60
CA THR A 698 7.07 -7.80 9.63
C THR A 698 6.23 -8.97 10.14
N ALA A 699 6.64 -9.62 11.24
CA ALA A 699 5.92 -10.74 11.85
C ALA A 699 5.18 -10.33 13.14
N SER A 700 4.30 -9.34 13.09
CA SER A 700 3.27 -9.07 14.12
C SER A 700 2.37 -7.89 13.75
N SER A 701 1.18 -8.17 13.22
CA SER A 701 0.04 -7.24 13.19
C SER A 701 -1.15 -7.83 13.96
N SER A 702 -0.86 -8.33 15.15
CA SER A 702 -1.84 -8.62 16.20
C SER A 702 -1.13 -8.48 17.55
N ASP A 703 -1.70 -7.65 18.43
CA ASP A 703 -1.24 -7.20 19.76
C ASP A 703 -0.52 -5.83 19.72
N GLY A 704 -1.02 -4.73 20.28
CA GLY A 704 -2.25 -4.43 21.02
C GLY A 704 -2.21 -2.95 21.42
N ASP A 705 -3.38 -2.28 21.39
CA ASP A 705 -3.66 -1.15 22.26
C ASP A 705 -3.59 -1.67 23.71
N GLY A 706 -2.73 -1.03 24.50
CA GLY A 706 -2.62 -1.18 25.95
C GLY A 706 -2.40 0.20 26.56
#